data_AF-A0A515CQ72-F1
#
_entry.id   AF-A0A515CQ72-F1
#
_cell.length_a   1.000
_cell.length_b   1.000
_cell.length_c   1.000
_cell.angle_alpha   90.00
_cell.angle_beta   90.00
_cell.angle_gamma   90.00
#
_symmetry.space_group_name_H-M   'P 1'
#
loop_
_entity.id
_entity.type
_entity.pdbx_description
1 polymer ?
#
loop_
_entity_poly.entity_id
_entity_poly.type
_entity_poly.pdbx_seq_one_letter_code
_entity_poly.pdbx_strand_id
1 'polypeptide(L)'
;MSARIRALPLTLLLLLLAAAGGLTIYNLLQQLPWALWGQALSAPNIDDVRQMLFHYSLLPRLSVSLLAGAGLGLVGVLFQQVLRNPLAEPATLGVSAGAQLGLTIATLWMLPGGEMTRQLAAMAGAILVGGLVFGVAWGKRMSPVTLILAGLVLGLYCGAVNSLLALFNYDQLQGLFLWSTGALNQQDWSTAQFILPRLLIAGVLAVLLLRPLTLLGLDDGVARNLGLGLSMARFCALAVAIIFSAMLVNAVGVIGFIGLFAPLMAKMLGARRLAHRMMLAPLLGALLLWLTDQVMIWLTQVWREIPTGAATALFGAPLLLWLLPRLRSAATPPPMNLGDRVPAERGHLWGWAALAATVLLAGIAVALMFGQNATGWHWSQGAELESLMPWRWPRVLSALAAGMMLAVAGTLIQKLTGNPMASPEVLGISSGAAFGVVVMLFIVPGDAFVWLLPAGSLGAAATLLVIMIAAGRGGFSTERMLLAGIALSTAFTTTIFLLLASGDPRMGGLLTWISGSTYSVTPEQAIRTAAIAALLIALAPLCRRWLSILPLGSATARSVGIALTPVRVVILLLAATLTAMATLTVGPLSFIGLMAPHMARMLGFRRALPQIVIAALLGGLLMVFADWCGRMVMFPYQIPAGLLATFIGAPYFVYLLRKQTS
;
A
#
# COMPACT_ATOMS: atom_id res chain seq x y z
N MET A 1 -16.98 6.69 -33.01
CA MET A 1 -17.45 7.21 -31.70
C MET A 1 -18.21 8.50 -31.98
N SER A 2 -19.54 8.50 -31.80
CA SER A 2 -20.42 9.60 -32.21
C SER A 2 -20.22 10.86 -31.36
N ALA A 3 -20.55 12.02 -31.93
CA ALA A 3 -20.40 13.34 -31.30
C ALA A 3 -21.08 13.45 -29.92
N ARG A 4 -22.16 12.69 -29.66
CA ARG A 4 -22.84 12.64 -28.35
C ARG A 4 -21.95 12.13 -27.21
N ILE A 5 -20.96 11.28 -27.50
CA ILE A 5 -20.03 10.72 -26.48
C ILE A 5 -18.92 11.74 -26.11
N ARG A 6 -18.65 12.76 -26.94
CA ARG A 6 -17.67 13.82 -26.63
C ARG A 6 -18.25 14.98 -25.81
N ALA A 7 -19.56 15.22 -25.88
CA ALA A 7 -20.21 16.29 -25.13
C ALA A 7 -20.27 15.98 -23.62
N LEU A 8 -20.63 14.75 -23.25
CA LEU A 8 -20.80 14.30 -21.86
C LEU A 8 -19.54 14.46 -20.96
N PRO A 9 -18.32 14.12 -21.42
CA PRO A 9 -17.11 14.38 -20.63
C PRO A 9 -16.80 15.88 -20.43
N LEU A 10 -17.05 16.71 -21.45
CA LEU A 10 -16.82 18.14 -21.38
C LEU A 10 -17.83 18.82 -20.43
N THR A 11 -19.11 18.43 -20.51
CA THR A 11 -20.14 18.95 -19.61
C THR A 11 -19.87 18.57 -18.16
N LEU A 12 -19.42 17.34 -17.90
CA LEU A 12 -19.04 16.92 -16.54
C LEU A 12 -17.85 17.74 -16.01
N LEU A 13 -16.86 18.05 -16.85
CA LEU A 13 -15.74 18.89 -16.46
C LEU A 13 -16.17 20.32 -16.13
N LEU A 14 -17.05 20.91 -16.95
CA LEU A 14 -17.62 22.22 -16.70
C LEU A 14 -18.47 22.24 -15.43
N LEU A 15 -19.23 21.17 -15.15
CA LEU A 15 -20.00 21.04 -13.90
C LEU A 15 -19.10 20.94 -12.68
N LEU A 16 -18.02 20.15 -12.74
CA LEU A 16 -17.05 20.07 -11.64
C LEU A 16 -16.35 21.41 -11.40
N LEU A 17 -16.01 22.14 -12.47
CA LEU A 17 -15.41 23.46 -12.40
C LEU A 17 -16.38 24.51 -11.82
N ALA A 18 -17.64 24.48 -12.24
CA ALA A 18 -18.69 25.33 -11.68
C ALA A 18 -18.95 25.02 -10.20
N ALA A 19 -18.97 23.74 -9.82
CA ALA A 19 -19.13 23.32 -8.43
C ALA A 19 -17.95 23.78 -7.55
N ALA A 20 -16.71 23.60 -8.02
CA ALA A 20 -15.52 24.04 -7.30
C ALA A 20 -15.46 25.57 -7.16
N GLY A 21 -15.77 26.30 -8.24
CA GLY A 21 -15.86 27.76 -8.24
C GLY A 21 -16.96 28.28 -7.32
N GLY A 22 -18.16 27.70 -7.40
CA GLY A 22 -19.31 28.05 -6.57
C GLY A 22 -19.04 27.81 -5.08
N LEU A 23 -18.48 26.64 -4.73
CA LEU A 23 -18.09 26.35 -3.35
C LEU A 23 -16.97 27.27 -2.86
N THR A 24 -16.01 27.63 -3.72
CA THR A 24 -14.96 28.60 -3.35
C THR A 24 -15.56 29.95 -3.03
N ILE A 25 -16.45 30.47 -3.88
CA ILE A 25 -17.12 31.74 -3.63
C ILE A 25 -17.95 31.66 -2.33
N TYR A 26 -18.68 30.57 -2.12
CA TYR A 26 -19.45 30.34 -0.90
C TYR A 26 -18.57 30.36 0.35
N ASN A 27 -17.49 29.58 0.36
CA ASN A 27 -16.57 29.48 1.49
C ASN A 27 -15.87 30.82 1.76
N LEU A 28 -15.48 31.57 0.72
CA LEU A 28 -14.88 32.89 0.86
C LEU A 28 -15.88 33.93 1.39
N LEU A 29 -17.15 33.89 0.94
CA LEU A 29 -18.21 34.79 1.42
C LEU A 29 -18.54 34.56 2.89
N GLN A 30 -18.45 33.32 3.37
CA GLN A 30 -18.61 33.00 4.80
C GLN A 30 -17.50 33.61 5.66
N GLN A 31 -16.29 33.75 5.12
CA GLN A 31 -15.17 34.35 5.84
C GLN A 31 -15.18 35.88 5.78
N LEU A 32 -15.40 36.44 4.59
CA LEU A 32 -15.29 37.87 4.34
C LEU A 32 -16.35 38.34 3.31
N PRO A 33 -17.10 39.43 3.59
CA PRO A 33 -18.03 40.00 2.63
C PRO A 33 -17.33 40.43 1.33
N TRP A 34 -18.00 40.28 0.20
CA TRP A 34 -17.46 40.56 -1.14
C TRP A 34 -16.88 41.98 -1.28
N ALA A 35 -17.46 42.97 -0.58
CA ALA A 35 -17.03 44.36 -0.63
C ALA A 35 -15.59 44.58 -0.14
N LEU A 36 -15.11 43.71 0.78
CA LEU A 36 -13.78 43.81 1.38
C LEU A 36 -12.73 42.97 0.66
N TRP A 37 -13.11 42.20 -0.39
CA TRP A 37 -12.19 41.30 -1.08
C TRP A 37 -11.05 42.04 -1.78
N GLY A 38 -11.31 43.20 -2.39
CA GLY A 38 -10.29 43.98 -3.10
C GLY A 38 -9.17 44.43 -2.16
N GLN A 39 -9.54 44.96 -0.98
CA GLN A 39 -8.60 45.35 0.06
C GLN A 39 -7.88 44.13 0.64
N ALA A 40 -8.60 43.07 1.03
CA ALA A 40 -8.03 41.87 1.62
C ALA A 40 -7.07 41.11 0.67
N LEU A 41 -7.27 41.19 -0.65
CA LEU A 41 -6.40 40.55 -1.63
C LEU A 41 -5.06 41.27 -1.77
N SER A 42 -5.03 42.59 -1.63
CA SER A 42 -3.87 43.43 -1.98
C SER A 42 -3.13 43.95 -0.74
N ALA A 43 -3.85 44.44 0.25
CA ALA A 43 -3.34 45.02 1.49
C ALA A 43 -4.32 44.73 2.64
N PRO A 44 -4.33 43.50 3.19
CA PRO A 44 -5.22 43.15 4.29
C PRO A 44 -4.95 44.02 5.51
N ASN A 45 -6.01 44.52 6.14
CA ASN A 45 -5.87 45.26 7.39
C ASN A 45 -5.39 44.30 8.52
N ILE A 46 -4.28 44.64 9.16
CA ILE A 46 -3.66 43.84 10.24
C ILE A 46 -4.58 43.75 11.46
N ASP A 47 -5.39 44.79 11.70
CA ASP A 47 -6.34 44.83 12.82
C ASP A 47 -7.60 44.00 12.56
N ASP A 48 -7.83 43.55 11.32
CA ASP A 48 -8.98 42.71 10.95
C ASP A 48 -8.56 41.25 10.72
N VAL A 49 -8.78 40.43 11.75
CA VAL A 49 -8.48 38.98 11.73
C VAL A 49 -9.13 38.27 10.54
N ARG A 50 -10.31 38.70 10.07
CA ARG A 50 -10.98 38.04 8.93
C ARG A 50 -10.24 38.30 7.63
N GLN A 51 -9.74 39.52 7.43
CA GLN A 51 -8.89 39.85 6.27
C GLN A 51 -7.55 39.12 6.33
N MET A 52 -6.97 39.00 7.52
CA MET A 52 -5.73 38.24 7.73
C MET A 52 -5.93 36.75 7.40
N LEU A 53 -6.98 36.11 7.90
CA LEU A 53 -7.30 34.71 7.59
C LEU A 53 -7.64 34.50 6.10
N PHE A 54 -8.34 35.46 5.49
CA PHE A 54 -8.63 35.44 4.06
C PHE A 54 -7.34 35.45 3.23
N HIS A 55 -6.44 36.39 3.51
CA HIS A 55 -5.21 36.61 2.75
C HIS A 55 -4.12 35.57 3.02
N TYR A 56 -3.90 35.19 4.28
CA TYR A 56 -2.77 34.35 4.69
C TYR A 56 -3.13 32.87 4.92
N SER A 57 -4.42 32.52 5.00
CA SER A 57 -4.84 31.13 5.16
C SER A 57 -5.64 30.60 3.96
N LEU A 58 -6.75 31.26 3.59
CA LEU A 58 -7.66 30.74 2.56
C LEU A 58 -7.10 30.84 1.13
N LEU A 59 -6.56 32.00 0.74
CA LEU A 59 -5.99 32.18 -0.60
C LEU A 59 -4.72 31.33 -0.85
N PRO A 60 -3.77 31.21 0.11
CA PRO A 60 -2.65 30.30 -0.03
C PRO A 60 -3.10 28.85 -0.08
N ARG A 61 -4.06 28.44 0.76
CA ARG A 61 -4.64 27.08 0.72
C ARG A 61 -5.27 26.77 -0.63
N LEU A 62 -6.07 27.68 -1.19
CA LEU A 62 -6.62 27.55 -2.54
C LEU A 62 -5.52 27.40 -3.59
N SER A 63 -4.50 28.25 -3.53
CA SER A 63 -3.35 28.22 -4.44
C SER A 63 -2.57 26.91 -4.35
N VAL A 64 -2.27 26.45 -3.13
CA VAL A 64 -1.59 25.17 -2.87
C VAL A 64 -2.45 24.00 -3.37
N SER A 65 -3.78 24.02 -3.19
CA SER A 65 -4.67 22.95 -3.70
C SER A 65 -4.57 22.81 -5.23
N LEU A 66 -4.51 23.93 -5.96
CA LEU A 66 -4.37 23.94 -7.42
C LEU A 66 -2.97 23.48 -7.84
N LEU A 67 -1.92 24.03 -7.23
CA LEU A 67 -0.53 23.74 -7.58
C LEU A 67 -0.13 22.30 -7.23
N ALA A 68 -0.49 21.83 -6.03
CA ALA A 68 -0.23 20.46 -5.60
C ALA A 68 -1.03 19.46 -6.43
N GLY A 69 -2.31 19.76 -6.72
CA GLY A 69 -3.13 18.92 -7.60
C GLY A 69 -2.54 18.82 -9.01
N ALA A 70 -2.09 19.94 -9.58
CA ALA A 70 -1.41 19.96 -10.86
C ALA A 70 -0.11 19.15 -10.84
N GLY A 71 0.68 19.30 -9.78
CA GLY A 71 1.93 18.57 -9.59
C GLY A 71 1.71 17.06 -9.50
N LEU A 72 0.76 16.62 -8.66
CA LEU A 72 0.40 15.19 -8.53
C LEU A 72 -0.12 14.62 -9.85
N GLY A 73 -0.90 15.40 -10.61
CA GLY A 73 -1.35 15.03 -11.95
C GLY A 73 -0.20 14.83 -12.95
N LEU A 74 0.78 15.74 -12.97
CA LEU A 74 1.98 15.64 -13.81
C LEU A 74 2.82 14.41 -13.44
N VAL A 75 3.14 14.27 -12.15
CA VAL A 75 3.92 13.16 -11.60
C VAL A 75 3.23 11.84 -11.92
N GLY A 76 1.90 11.75 -11.75
CA GLY A 76 1.11 10.60 -12.13
C GLY A 76 1.30 10.18 -13.59
N VAL A 77 1.30 11.12 -14.53
CA VAL A 77 1.58 10.82 -15.95
C VAL A 77 2.98 10.24 -16.14
N LEU A 78 4.00 10.84 -15.49
CA LEU A 78 5.39 10.37 -15.59
C LEU A 78 5.55 8.94 -15.06
N PHE A 79 5.03 8.66 -13.86
CA PHE A 79 5.07 7.33 -13.26
C PHE A 79 4.35 6.30 -14.14
N GLN A 80 3.13 6.58 -14.58
CA GLN A 80 2.36 5.66 -15.42
C GLN A 80 3.02 5.39 -16.76
N GLN A 81 3.65 6.40 -17.36
CA GLN A 81 4.32 6.27 -18.65
C GLN A 81 5.61 5.45 -18.55
N VAL A 82 6.45 5.74 -17.55
CA VAL A 82 7.73 5.04 -17.38
C VAL A 82 7.54 3.59 -16.94
N LEU A 83 6.61 3.35 -16.01
CA LEU A 83 6.35 2.02 -15.47
C LEU A 83 5.40 1.18 -16.33
N ARG A 84 4.85 1.75 -17.42
CA ARG A 84 3.82 1.13 -18.27
C ARG A 84 2.66 0.54 -17.49
N ASN A 85 2.35 1.18 -16.37
CA ASN A 85 1.32 0.73 -15.46
C ASN A 85 0.38 1.90 -15.22
N PRO A 86 -0.89 1.85 -15.67
CA PRO A 86 -1.84 2.94 -15.45
C PRO A 86 -2.13 3.20 -13.97
N LEU A 87 -1.60 2.36 -13.08
CA LEU A 87 -1.84 2.36 -11.64
C LEU A 87 -0.64 2.87 -10.86
N ALA A 88 0.46 3.15 -11.55
CA ALA A 88 1.63 3.70 -10.91
C ALA A 88 1.35 5.11 -10.39
N GLU A 89 1.58 5.29 -9.10
CA GLU A 89 1.59 6.58 -8.40
C GLU A 89 2.84 6.66 -7.52
N PRO A 90 3.22 7.84 -7.00
CA PRO A 90 4.45 7.98 -6.23
C PRO A 90 4.57 7.07 -5.00
N ALA A 91 3.45 6.79 -4.33
CA ALA A 91 3.40 5.88 -3.20
C ALA A 91 3.86 4.45 -3.59
N THR A 92 3.68 4.04 -4.86
CA THR A 92 4.07 2.70 -5.34
C THR A 92 5.58 2.45 -5.34
N LEU A 93 6.41 3.51 -5.38
CA LEU A 93 7.87 3.38 -5.28
C LEU A 93 8.40 3.58 -3.85
N GLY A 94 7.53 3.64 -2.84
CA GLY A 94 7.94 3.83 -1.44
C GLY A 94 8.42 5.23 -1.11
N VAL A 95 8.29 6.20 -2.02
CA VAL A 95 8.73 7.61 -1.85
C VAL A 95 8.03 8.24 -0.64
N SER A 96 6.71 8.07 -0.52
CA SER A 96 5.93 8.59 0.62
C SER A 96 6.33 7.95 1.95
N ALA A 97 6.59 6.64 1.95
CA ALA A 97 7.02 5.92 3.16
C ALA A 97 8.43 6.34 3.60
N GLY A 98 9.33 6.61 2.63
CA GLY A 98 10.65 7.19 2.89
C GLY A 98 10.57 8.61 3.44
N ALA A 99 9.65 9.43 2.93
CA ALA A 99 9.41 10.78 3.46
C ALA A 99 8.96 10.75 4.92
N GLN A 100 7.98 9.89 5.21
CA GLN A 100 7.49 9.70 6.57
C GLN A 100 8.60 9.20 7.49
N LEU A 101 9.43 8.25 7.04
CA LEU A 101 10.56 7.74 7.83
C LEU A 101 11.59 8.84 8.14
N GLY A 102 11.94 9.67 7.16
CA GLY A 102 12.81 10.82 7.37
C GLY A 102 12.25 11.79 8.42
N LEU A 103 10.95 12.07 8.36
CA LEU A 103 10.27 12.91 9.33
C LEU A 103 10.22 12.28 10.73
N THR A 104 9.91 10.98 10.83
CA THR A 104 9.95 10.22 12.08
C THR A 104 11.34 10.32 12.73
N ILE A 105 12.40 10.14 11.94
CA ILE A 105 13.79 10.26 12.43
C ILE A 105 14.08 11.69 12.92
N ALA A 106 13.73 12.72 12.14
CA ALA A 106 13.97 14.10 12.57
C ALA A 106 13.22 14.46 13.86
N THR A 107 12.01 13.91 14.04
CA THR A 107 11.15 14.20 15.19
C THR A 107 11.66 13.51 16.46
N LEU A 108 11.98 12.21 16.39
CA LEU A 108 12.45 11.44 17.56
C LEU A 108 13.82 11.88 18.06
N TRP A 109 14.76 12.14 17.15
CA TRP A 109 16.12 12.54 17.52
C TRP A 109 16.26 14.05 17.78
N MET A 110 15.14 14.80 17.78
CA MET A 110 15.09 16.24 18.04
C MET A 110 16.18 17.00 17.27
N LEU A 111 16.32 16.71 15.97
CA LEU A 111 17.41 17.29 15.18
C LEU A 111 17.30 18.83 15.18
N PRO A 112 18.42 19.54 15.37
CA PRO A 112 18.41 21.00 15.45
C PRO A 112 17.96 21.62 14.13
N GLY A 113 17.28 22.77 14.18
CA GLY A 113 16.81 23.52 13.01
C GLY A 113 15.30 23.47 12.74
N GLY A 114 14.51 22.91 13.66
CA GLY A 114 13.06 23.08 13.70
C GLY A 114 12.32 22.56 12.46
N GLU A 115 11.48 23.40 11.84
CA GLU A 115 10.68 23.03 10.67
C GLU A 115 11.54 22.75 9.43
N MET A 116 12.60 23.53 9.20
CA MET A 116 13.49 23.34 8.05
C MET A 116 14.14 21.95 8.06
N THR A 117 14.61 21.51 9.23
CA THR A 117 15.26 20.20 9.37
C THR A 117 14.27 19.06 9.15
N ARG A 118 13.04 19.19 9.68
CA ARG A 118 11.95 18.22 9.43
C ARG A 118 11.63 18.10 7.94
N GLN A 119 11.57 19.24 7.25
CA GLN A 119 11.28 19.27 5.82
C GLN A 119 12.41 18.65 4.97
N LEU A 120 13.66 19.00 5.27
CA LEU A 120 14.83 18.42 4.62
C LEU A 120 14.94 16.92 4.88
N ALA A 121 14.61 16.47 6.10
CA ALA A 121 14.64 15.06 6.45
C ALA A 121 13.58 14.25 5.68
N ALA A 122 12.35 14.77 5.55
CA ALA A 122 11.32 14.14 4.72
C ALA A 122 11.77 14.03 3.25
N MET A 123 12.33 15.10 2.69
CA MET A 123 12.84 15.07 1.32
C MET A 123 14.02 14.09 1.16
N ALA A 124 14.96 14.09 2.10
CA ALA A 124 16.11 13.19 2.09
C ALA A 124 15.69 11.72 2.19
N GLY A 125 14.74 11.39 3.07
CA GLY A 125 14.22 10.03 3.21
C GLY A 125 13.53 9.53 1.94
N ALA A 126 12.73 10.38 1.30
CA ALA A 126 12.08 10.09 0.03
C ALA A 126 13.08 9.81 -1.11
N ILE A 127 14.10 10.66 -1.25
CA ILE A 127 15.16 10.52 -2.25
C ILE A 127 16.01 9.28 -1.98
N LEU A 128 16.35 9.00 -0.73
CA LEU A 128 17.14 7.84 -0.34
C LEU A 128 16.43 6.53 -0.70
N VAL A 129 15.13 6.41 -0.37
CA VAL A 129 14.34 5.23 -0.74
C VAL A 129 14.23 5.10 -2.26
N GLY A 130 13.98 6.20 -2.97
CA GLY A 130 13.99 6.19 -4.45
C GLY A 130 15.34 5.75 -5.03
N GLY A 131 16.45 6.20 -4.45
CA GLY A 131 17.81 5.78 -4.81
C GLY A 131 18.06 4.29 -4.57
N LEU A 132 17.59 3.74 -3.44
CA LEU A 132 17.67 2.31 -3.16
C LEU A 132 16.86 1.49 -4.18
N VAL A 133 15.65 1.93 -4.52
CA VAL A 133 14.82 1.29 -5.57
C VAL A 133 15.57 1.25 -6.90
N PHE A 134 16.21 2.35 -7.30
CA PHE A 134 17.04 2.38 -8.50
C PHE A 134 18.25 1.44 -8.41
N GLY A 135 18.96 1.43 -7.27
CA GLY A 135 20.10 0.55 -7.06
C GLY A 135 19.74 -0.93 -7.23
N VAL A 136 18.58 -1.34 -6.73
CA VAL A 136 18.06 -2.71 -6.87
C VAL A 136 17.70 -3.03 -8.32
N ALA A 137 17.08 -2.08 -9.02
CA ALA A 137 16.61 -2.27 -10.40
C ALA A 137 17.71 -2.07 -11.47
N TRP A 138 18.87 -1.50 -11.11
CA TRP A 138 19.95 -1.15 -12.05
C TRP A 138 20.44 -2.38 -12.84
N GLY A 139 20.73 -3.48 -12.14
CA GLY A 139 21.17 -4.74 -12.75
C GLY A 139 20.13 -5.41 -13.67
N LYS A 140 18.86 -5.03 -13.55
CA LYS A 140 17.74 -5.52 -14.39
C LYS A 140 17.28 -4.49 -15.42
N ARG A 141 18.20 -3.63 -15.89
CA ARG A 141 17.96 -2.60 -16.91
C ARG A 141 16.77 -1.69 -16.58
N MET A 142 16.54 -1.43 -15.29
CA MET A 142 15.38 -0.66 -14.82
C MET A 142 14.05 -1.23 -15.32
N SER A 143 13.89 -2.56 -15.35
CA SER A 143 12.62 -3.16 -15.75
C SER A 143 11.47 -2.64 -14.87
N PRO A 144 10.32 -2.23 -15.45
CA PRO A 144 9.20 -1.66 -14.70
C PRO A 144 8.70 -2.55 -13.57
N VAL A 145 8.64 -3.86 -13.83
CA VAL A 145 8.25 -4.84 -12.82
C VAL A 145 9.23 -4.79 -11.64
N THR A 146 10.55 -4.87 -11.87
CA THR A 146 11.53 -4.83 -10.78
C THR A 146 11.46 -3.51 -9.99
N LEU A 147 11.24 -2.39 -10.66
CA LEU A 147 11.07 -1.08 -10.01
C LEU A 147 9.86 -1.07 -9.07
N ILE A 148 8.69 -1.52 -9.55
CA ILE A 148 7.46 -1.61 -8.73
C ILE A 148 7.68 -2.52 -7.53
N LEU A 149 8.42 -3.63 -7.71
CA LEU A 149 8.64 -4.59 -6.63
C LEU A 149 9.65 -4.13 -5.59
N ALA A 150 10.77 -3.56 -6.04
CA ALA A 150 11.72 -2.94 -5.14
C ALA A 150 11.03 -1.79 -4.36
N GLY A 151 10.22 -0.98 -5.06
CA GLY A 151 9.42 0.10 -4.50
C GLY A 151 8.43 -0.36 -3.43
N LEU A 152 7.58 -1.34 -3.76
CA LEU A 152 6.61 -1.92 -2.83
C LEU A 152 7.30 -2.48 -1.58
N VAL A 153 8.38 -3.25 -1.76
CA VAL A 153 9.08 -3.91 -0.66
C VAL A 153 9.79 -2.90 0.24
N LEU A 154 10.48 -1.91 -0.34
CA LEU A 154 11.11 -0.84 0.43
C LEU A 154 10.07 0.06 1.11
N GLY A 155 8.93 0.31 0.46
CA GLY A 155 7.80 1.03 1.05
C GLY A 155 7.23 0.32 2.27
N LEU A 156 6.96 -0.98 2.16
CA LEU A 156 6.51 -1.82 3.28
C LEU A 156 7.56 -1.89 4.40
N TYR A 157 8.85 -1.96 4.06
CA TYR A 157 9.93 -1.92 5.04
C TYR A 157 9.97 -0.60 5.80
N CYS A 158 9.94 0.54 5.10
CA CYS A 158 9.90 1.86 5.74
C CYS A 158 8.64 2.03 6.58
N GLY A 159 7.49 1.52 6.11
CA GLY A 159 6.25 1.47 6.87
C GLY A 159 6.37 0.65 8.16
N ALA A 160 7.00 -0.53 8.10
CA ALA A 160 7.23 -1.36 9.28
C ALA A 160 8.16 -0.68 10.30
N VAL A 161 9.20 0.02 9.84
CA VAL A 161 10.07 0.82 10.71
C VAL A 161 9.31 1.99 11.33
N ASN A 162 8.48 2.71 10.56
CA ASN A 162 7.63 3.78 11.09
C ASN A 162 6.67 3.27 12.17
N SER A 163 5.99 2.15 11.92
CA SER A 163 5.09 1.54 12.89
C SER A 163 5.82 1.07 14.16
N LEU A 164 7.03 0.52 14.02
CA LEU A 164 7.88 0.15 15.15
C LEU A 164 8.22 1.37 16.01
N LEU A 165 8.70 2.44 15.39
CA LEU A 165 9.07 3.68 16.09
C LEU A 165 7.85 4.33 16.75
N ALA A 166 6.70 4.33 16.08
CA ALA A 166 5.44 4.83 16.60
C ALA A 166 4.91 4.00 17.78
N LEU A 167 5.16 2.68 17.81
CA LEU A 167 4.76 1.82 18.92
C LEU A 167 5.48 2.19 20.23
N PHE A 168 6.76 2.54 20.16
CA PHE A 168 7.56 2.90 21.34
C PHE A 168 7.48 4.38 21.73
N ASN A 169 7.09 5.25 20.79
CA ASN A 169 7.09 6.71 20.98
C ASN A 169 5.75 7.33 20.55
N TYR A 170 4.63 6.71 20.95
CA TYR A 170 3.30 7.08 20.50
C TYR A 170 3.00 8.57 20.72
N ASP A 171 3.27 9.10 21.91
CA ASP A 171 2.98 10.50 22.26
C ASP A 171 3.77 11.49 21.39
N GLN A 172 5.02 11.16 21.06
CA GLN A 172 5.87 12.02 20.24
C GLN A 172 5.51 11.96 18.75
N LEU A 173 4.94 10.84 18.29
CA LEU A 173 4.66 10.58 16.88
C LEU A 173 3.18 10.68 16.51
N GLN A 174 2.30 10.99 17.46
CA GLN A 174 0.87 11.16 17.22
C GLN A 174 0.59 12.19 16.10
N GLY A 175 1.31 13.32 16.11
CA GLY A 175 1.20 14.35 15.07
C GLY A 175 1.59 13.88 13.66
N LEU A 176 2.43 12.84 13.55
CA LEU A 176 2.82 12.28 12.26
C LEU A 176 1.70 11.48 11.61
N PHE A 177 0.76 10.92 12.38
CA PHE A 177 -0.43 10.28 11.81
C PHE A 177 -1.27 11.31 11.06
N LEU A 178 -1.50 12.49 11.62
CA LEU A 178 -2.18 13.58 10.94
C LEU A 178 -1.41 14.05 9.70
N TRP A 179 -0.10 14.25 9.80
CA TRP A 179 0.72 14.63 8.64
C TRP A 179 0.64 13.58 7.51
N SER A 180 0.65 12.29 7.84
CA SER A 180 0.56 11.19 6.86
C SER A 180 -0.77 11.14 6.12
N THR A 181 -1.81 11.81 6.61
CA THR A 181 -3.11 11.90 5.93
C THR A 181 -3.20 13.02 4.90
N GLY A 182 -2.20 13.91 4.83
CA GLY A 182 -2.13 15.02 3.89
C GLY A 182 -3.10 16.17 4.25
N ALA A 183 -2.54 17.36 4.53
CA ALA A 183 -3.30 18.53 4.95
C ALA A 183 -2.92 19.75 4.10
N LEU A 184 -3.94 20.51 3.68
CA LEU A 184 -3.78 21.71 2.84
C LEU A 184 -3.77 23.01 3.67
N ASN A 185 -3.85 22.94 4.99
CA ASN A 185 -3.88 24.10 5.86
C ASN A 185 -2.59 24.91 5.71
N GLN A 186 -2.71 26.21 5.45
CA GLN A 186 -1.59 27.13 5.26
C GLN A 186 -1.66 28.27 6.29
N GLN A 187 -0.48 28.77 6.66
CA GLN A 187 -0.30 29.91 7.55
C GLN A 187 0.25 31.15 6.80
N ASP A 188 0.80 30.96 5.60
CA ASP A 188 1.34 32.01 4.75
C ASP A 188 1.40 31.56 3.25
N TRP A 189 2.02 32.40 2.41
CA TRP A 189 2.24 32.13 0.99
C TRP A 189 3.49 31.28 0.69
N SER A 190 4.30 30.92 1.69
CA SER A 190 5.62 30.30 1.49
C SER A 190 5.53 28.98 0.73
N THR A 191 4.55 28.13 1.07
CA THR A 191 4.31 26.84 0.41
C THR A 191 3.92 27.02 -1.06
N ALA A 192 3.06 27.99 -1.37
CA ALA A 192 2.65 28.27 -2.75
C ALA A 192 3.84 28.77 -3.58
N GLN A 193 4.63 29.70 -3.03
CA GLN A 193 5.87 30.19 -3.64
C GLN A 193 6.94 29.11 -3.75
N PHE A 194 6.93 28.12 -2.87
CA PHE A 194 7.79 26.95 -2.97
C PHE A 194 7.39 26.03 -4.14
N ILE A 195 6.11 25.66 -4.25
CA ILE A 195 5.64 24.68 -5.24
C ILE A 195 5.66 25.26 -6.66
N LEU A 196 5.23 26.50 -6.86
CA LEU A 196 5.06 27.10 -8.20
C LEU A 196 6.31 27.02 -9.10
N PRO A 197 7.49 27.55 -8.72
CA PRO A 197 8.67 27.48 -9.58
C PRO A 197 9.13 26.04 -9.82
N ARG A 198 8.96 25.16 -8.83
CA ARG A 198 9.34 23.74 -8.92
C ARG A 198 8.41 22.98 -9.88
N LEU A 199 7.12 23.30 -9.89
CA LEU A 199 6.17 22.77 -10.86
C LEU A 199 6.51 23.21 -12.29
N LEU A 200 6.88 24.48 -12.48
CA LEU A 200 7.31 24.99 -13.79
C LEU A 200 8.57 24.27 -14.27
N ILE A 201 9.59 24.13 -13.41
CA ILE A 201 10.83 23.39 -13.72
C ILE A 201 10.52 21.94 -14.06
N ALA A 202 9.71 21.25 -13.23
CA ALA A 202 9.31 19.86 -13.49
C ALA A 202 8.54 19.74 -14.81
N GLY A 203 7.67 20.69 -15.13
CA GLY A 203 6.95 20.77 -16.40
C GLY A 203 7.91 20.91 -17.59
N VAL A 204 8.89 21.82 -17.52
CA VAL A 204 9.91 21.99 -18.58
C VAL A 204 10.73 20.72 -18.76
N LEU A 205 11.23 20.12 -17.66
CA LEU A 205 11.99 18.87 -17.71
C LEU A 205 11.15 17.73 -18.30
N ALA A 206 9.88 17.64 -17.93
CA ALA A 206 8.96 16.64 -18.46
C ALA A 206 8.74 16.83 -19.99
N VAL A 207 8.62 18.08 -20.46
CA VAL A 207 8.52 18.40 -21.90
C VAL A 207 9.81 18.06 -22.65
N LEU A 208 10.99 18.32 -22.08
CA LEU A 208 12.28 17.92 -22.65
C LEU A 208 12.38 16.39 -22.80
N LEU A 209 11.82 15.65 -21.84
CA LEU A 209 11.77 14.18 -21.85
C LEU A 209 10.62 13.61 -22.68
N LEU A 210 9.80 14.43 -23.35
CA LEU A 210 8.61 13.99 -24.07
C LEU A 210 8.92 12.91 -25.11
N ARG A 211 9.98 13.09 -25.91
CA ARG A 211 10.39 12.11 -26.94
C ARG A 211 10.82 10.76 -26.30
N PRO A 212 11.81 10.73 -25.38
CA PRO A 212 12.15 9.51 -24.64
C PRO A 212 10.94 8.82 -24.00
N LEU A 213 10.05 9.58 -23.35
CA LEU A 213 8.86 9.06 -22.69
C LEU A 213 7.85 8.45 -23.67
N THR A 214 7.65 9.06 -24.84
CA THR A 214 6.80 8.48 -25.88
C THR A 214 7.33 7.13 -26.37
N LEU A 215 8.65 7.02 -26.57
CA LEU A 215 9.31 5.79 -26.98
C LEU A 215 9.26 4.72 -25.88
N LEU A 216 9.37 5.12 -24.60
CA LEU A 216 9.17 4.23 -23.46
C LEU A 216 7.74 3.67 -23.40
N GLY A 217 6.76 4.24 -24.10
CA GLY A 217 5.42 3.68 -24.21
C GLY A 217 5.29 2.47 -25.15
N LEU A 218 6.29 2.24 -26.01
CA LEU A 218 6.39 1.09 -26.92
C LEU A 218 7.10 -0.09 -26.25
N ASP A 219 7.12 -1.27 -26.87
CA ASP A 219 7.87 -2.41 -26.35
C ASP A 219 9.38 -2.14 -26.22
N ASP A 220 10.03 -2.75 -25.22
CA ASP A 220 11.45 -2.51 -24.91
C ASP A 220 12.37 -2.81 -26.11
N GLY A 221 12.06 -3.85 -26.88
CA GLY A 221 12.80 -4.20 -28.10
C GLY A 221 12.68 -3.12 -29.18
N VAL A 222 11.46 -2.62 -29.42
CA VAL A 222 11.20 -1.57 -30.41
C VAL A 222 11.88 -0.27 -30.01
N ALA A 223 11.73 0.16 -28.75
CA ALA A 223 12.35 1.37 -28.24
C ALA A 223 13.88 1.32 -28.33
N ARG A 224 14.48 0.15 -28.10
CA ARG A 224 15.94 -0.06 -28.23
C ARG A 224 16.40 0.01 -29.69
N ASN A 225 15.66 -0.58 -30.62
CA ASN A 225 15.97 -0.52 -32.05
C ASN A 225 15.89 0.92 -32.60
N LEU A 226 15.10 1.78 -31.95
CA LEU A 226 15.03 3.22 -32.22
C LEU A 226 16.17 4.04 -31.55
N GLY A 227 17.16 3.38 -30.95
CA GLY A 227 18.35 4.01 -30.37
C GLY A 227 18.18 4.54 -28.94
N LEU A 228 17.06 4.25 -28.25
CA LEU A 228 16.83 4.75 -26.90
C LEU A 228 17.62 3.96 -25.85
N GLY A 229 18.44 4.67 -25.07
CA GLY A 229 19.02 4.14 -23.83
C GLY A 229 17.97 3.93 -22.75
N LEU A 230 17.33 2.76 -22.72
CA LEU A 230 16.21 2.45 -21.81
C LEU A 230 16.50 2.78 -20.33
N SER A 231 17.66 2.40 -19.82
CA SER A 231 18.02 2.62 -18.42
C SER A 231 18.13 4.10 -18.08
N MET A 232 18.84 4.88 -18.90
CA MET A 232 19.01 6.32 -18.69
C MET A 232 17.69 7.08 -18.85
N ALA A 233 16.90 6.75 -19.88
CA ALA A 233 15.60 7.39 -20.09
C ALA A 233 14.65 7.16 -18.90
N ARG A 234 14.61 5.93 -18.37
CA ARG A 234 13.82 5.59 -17.17
C ARG A 234 14.36 6.29 -15.93
N PHE A 235 15.68 6.31 -15.73
CA PHE A 235 16.32 6.97 -14.61
C PHE A 235 16.02 8.47 -14.60
N CYS A 236 16.26 9.19 -15.69
CA CYS A 236 16.01 10.64 -15.76
C CYS A 236 14.53 10.97 -15.52
N ALA A 237 13.61 10.24 -16.16
CA ALA A 237 12.19 10.48 -15.99
C ALA A 237 11.67 10.19 -14.58
N LEU A 238 12.10 9.07 -13.98
CA LEU A 238 11.73 8.74 -12.60
C LEU A 238 12.44 9.63 -11.59
N ALA A 239 13.66 10.09 -11.84
CA ALA A 239 14.36 11.03 -10.96
C ALA A 239 13.58 12.36 -10.88
N VAL A 240 13.16 12.92 -12.01
CA VAL A 240 12.29 14.11 -12.05
C VAL A 240 11.00 13.86 -11.27
N ALA A 241 10.34 12.73 -11.52
CA ALA A 241 9.08 12.41 -10.88
C ALA A 241 9.21 12.18 -9.35
N ILE A 242 10.26 11.49 -8.90
CA ILE A 242 10.53 11.19 -7.48
C ILE A 242 10.92 12.46 -6.74
N ILE A 243 11.87 13.25 -7.26
CA ILE A 243 12.31 14.50 -6.62
C ILE A 243 11.14 15.46 -6.49
N PHE A 244 10.38 15.66 -7.57
CA PHE A 244 9.23 16.56 -7.52
C PHE A 244 8.11 16.03 -6.62
N SER A 245 7.87 14.72 -6.61
CA SER A 245 6.93 14.12 -5.66
C SER A 245 7.38 14.27 -4.21
N ALA A 246 8.68 14.12 -3.91
CA ALA A 246 9.22 14.32 -2.57
C ALA A 246 9.01 15.76 -2.10
N MET A 247 9.22 16.74 -2.99
CA MET A 247 8.95 18.15 -2.71
C MET A 247 7.46 18.43 -2.45
N LEU A 248 6.55 17.79 -3.19
CA LEU A 248 5.11 17.90 -2.96
C LEU A 248 4.69 17.26 -1.63
N VAL A 249 5.17 16.05 -1.34
CA VAL A 249 4.88 15.34 -0.08
C VAL A 249 5.42 16.13 1.11
N ASN A 250 6.60 16.72 0.98
CA ASN A 250 7.15 17.61 2.00
C ASN A 250 6.26 18.82 2.29
N ALA A 251 5.71 19.43 1.24
CA ALA A 251 4.92 20.65 1.34
C ALA A 251 3.49 20.44 1.87
N VAL A 252 2.88 19.28 1.58
CA VAL A 252 1.43 19.08 1.77
C VAL A 252 1.07 17.75 2.45
N GLY A 253 2.08 16.95 2.82
CA GLY A 253 1.90 15.58 3.30
C GLY A 253 1.51 14.62 2.18
N VAL A 254 1.07 13.42 2.56
CA VAL A 254 0.77 12.35 1.59
C VAL A 254 -0.67 12.48 1.09
N ILE A 255 -0.84 12.93 -0.16
CA ILE A 255 -2.12 12.97 -0.86
C ILE A 255 -2.17 11.83 -1.88
N GLY A 256 -3.06 10.86 -1.65
CA GLY A 256 -3.24 9.69 -2.51
C GLY A 256 -4.20 9.93 -3.68
N PHE A 257 -4.24 8.99 -4.63
CA PHE A 257 -5.24 8.88 -5.71
C PHE A 257 -5.30 10.00 -6.76
N ILE A 258 -4.90 11.25 -6.48
CA ILE A 258 -4.91 12.34 -7.48
C ILE A 258 -3.99 11.99 -8.67
N GLY A 259 -2.79 11.49 -8.39
CA GLY A 259 -1.84 11.03 -9.41
C GLY A 259 -2.31 9.78 -10.19
N LEU A 260 -3.29 9.05 -9.67
CA LEU A 260 -3.93 7.94 -10.36
C LEU A 260 -5.09 8.41 -11.25
N PHE A 261 -6.00 9.22 -10.70
CA PHE A 261 -7.23 9.64 -11.36
C PHE A 261 -7.02 10.67 -12.44
N ALA A 262 -6.17 11.67 -12.21
CA ALA A 262 -6.02 12.77 -13.15
C ALA A 262 -5.52 12.31 -14.53
N PRO A 263 -4.47 11.44 -14.64
CA PRO A 263 -4.06 10.86 -15.92
C PRO A 263 -5.13 9.96 -16.56
N LEU A 264 -5.91 9.26 -15.72
CA LEU A 264 -6.96 8.37 -16.18
C LEU A 264 -8.16 9.13 -16.76
N MET A 265 -8.61 10.18 -16.08
CA MET A 265 -9.62 11.10 -16.58
C MET A 265 -9.14 11.76 -17.88
N ALA A 266 -7.89 12.21 -17.95
CA ALA A 266 -7.33 12.76 -19.19
C ALA A 266 -7.44 11.77 -20.36
N LYS A 267 -7.15 10.48 -20.14
CA LYS A 267 -7.35 9.43 -21.17
C LYS A 267 -8.81 9.29 -21.58
N MET A 268 -9.75 9.33 -20.63
CA MET A 268 -11.19 9.24 -20.90
C MET A 268 -11.74 10.44 -21.66
N LEU A 269 -11.21 11.64 -21.39
CA LEU A 269 -11.53 12.88 -22.12
C LEU A 269 -10.94 12.89 -23.54
N GLY A 270 -10.18 11.87 -23.94
CA GLY A 270 -9.66 11.70 -25.29
C GLY A 270 -8.19 12.05 -25.47
N ALA A 271 -7.43 12.32 -24.39
CA ALA A 271 -5.99 12.55 -24.45
C ALA A 271 -5.23 11.25 -24.81
N ARG A 272 -5.10 10.98 -26.12
CA ARG A 272 -4.42 9.77 -26.63
C ARG A 272 -2.90 9.93 -26.68
N ARG A 273 -2.40 11.11 -27.07
CA ARG A 273 -0.97 11.42 -27.16
C ARG A 273 -0.43 11.82 -25.79
N LEU A 274 0.83 11.47 -25.51
CA LEU A 274 1.49 11.79 -24.23
C LEU A 274 1.51 13.29 -23.95
N ALA A 275 1.81 14.13 -24.94
CA ALA A 275 1.82 15.59 -24.79
C ALA A 275 0.49 16.13 -24.26
N HIS A 276 -0.64 15.66 -24.80
CA HIS A 276 -1.97 16.08 -24.35
C HIS A 276 -2.27 15.59 -22.94
N ARG A 277 -1.77 14.40 -22.56
CA ARG A 277 -1.90 13.89 -21.18
C ARG A 277 -1.10 14.72 -20.20
N MET A 278 0.11 15.12 -20.56
CA MET A 278 0.97 15.98 -19.73
C MET A 278 0.40 17.38 -19.53
N MET A 279 -0.51 17.83 -20.38
CA MET A 279 -1.25 19.10 -20.20
C MET A 279 -2.56 18.92 -19.44
N LEU A 280 -3.37 17.93 -19.82
CA LEU A 280 -4.71 17.74 -19.26
C LEU A 280 -4.68 17.11 -17.86
N ALA A 281 -3.74 16.20 -17.57
CA ALA A 281 -3.67 15.57 -16.26
C ALA A 281 -3.34 16.57 -15.14
N PRO A 282 -2.39 17.50 -15.28
CA PRO A 282 -2.21 18.56 -14.27
C PRO A 282 -3.48 19.39 -14.04
N LEU A 283 -4.17 19.83 -15.10
CA LEU A 283 -5.40 20.62 -14.96
C LEU A 283 -6.51 19.85 -14.23
N LEU A 284 -6.67 18.56 -14.54
CA LEU A 284 -7.63 17.70 -13.86
C LEU A 284 -7.23 17.40 -12.41
N GLY A 285 -5.94 17.22 -12.15
CA GLY A 285 -5.43 17.03 -10.80
C GLY A 285 -5.68 18.25 -9.93
N ALA A 286 -5.44 19.45 -10.46
CA ALA A 286 -5.76 20.72 -9.82
C ALA A 286 -7.26 20.81 -9.52
N LEU A 287 -8.12 20.53 -10.51
CA LEU A 287 -9.57 20.57 -10.35
C LEU A 287 -10.09 19.58 -9.30
N LEU A 288 -9.59 18.34 -9.30
CA LEU A 288 -10.01 17.30 -8.36
C LEU A 288 -9.61 17.65 -6.92
N LEU A 289 -8.37 18.06 -6.72
CA LEU A 289 -7.88 18.41 -5.38
C LEU A 289 -8.55 19.69 -4.88
N TRP A 290 -8.71 20.70 -5.74
CA TRP A 290 -9.44 21.93 -5.45
C TRP A 290 -10.88 21.65 -5.03
N LEU A 291 -11.63 20.89 -5.83
CA LEU A 291 -13.01 20.54 -5.49
C LEU A 291 -13.09 19.80 -4.15
N THR A 292 -12.20 18.82 -3.94
CA THR A 292 -12.17 18.06 -2.67
C THR A 292 -11.88 18.97 -1.49
N ASP A 293 -10.93 19.89 -1.62
CA ASP A 293 -10.58 20.84 -0.56
C ASP A 293 -11.75 21.77 -0.23
N GLN A 294 -12.44 22.31 -1.24
CA GLN A 294 -13.59 23.19 -1.02
C GLN A 294 -14.77 22.47 -0.36
N VAL A 295 -15.00 21.21 -0.71
CA VAL A 295 -16.00 20.38 -0.02
C VAL A 295 -15.59 20.14 1.43
N MET A 296 -14.29 19.94 1.72
CA MET A 296 -13.81 19.77 3.10
C MET A 296 -13.92 21.04 3.93
N ILE A 297 -13.59 22.22 3.38
CA ILE A 297 -13.78 23.52 4.04
C ILE A 297 -15.27 23.77 4.33
N TRP A 298 -16.15 23.42 3.39
CA TRP A 298 -17.59 23.50 3.65
C TRP A 298 -18.01 22.53 4.76
N LEU A 299 -17.50 21.30 4.72
CA LEU A 299 -17.82 20.28 5.71
C LEU A 299 -17.36 20.66 7.12
N THR A 300 -16.25 21.40 7.27
CA THR A 300 -15.79 21.87 8.59
C THR A 300 -16.74 22.85 9.26
N GLN A 301 -17.64 23.50 8.50
CA GLN A 301 -18.66 24.38 9.07
C GLN A 301 -19.84 23.59 9.64
N VAL A 302 -20.10 22.40 9.10
CA VAL A 302 -21.26 21.56 9.45
C VAL A 302 -20.86 20.42 10.41
N TRP A 303 -19.60 20.00 10.36
CA TRP A 303 -19.08 18.82 11.03
C TRP A 303 -17.60 19.02 11.45
N ARG A 304 -16.86 17.93 11.66
CA ARG A 304 -15.43 17.98 12.04
C ARG A 304 -14.51 18.25 10.86
N GLU A 305 -13.36 18.86 11.13
CA GLU A 305 -12.28 19.01 10.16
C GLU A 305 -11.69 17.65 9.79
N ILE A 306 -11.72 17.34 8.49
CA ILE A 306 -11.10 16.15 7.91
C ILE A 306 -9.97 16.62 6.98
N PRO A 307 -8.73 16.13 7.16
CA PRO A 307 -7.64 16.42 6.25
C PRO A 307 -8.00 16.10 4.80
N THR A 308 -7.73 17.03 3.88
CA THR A 308 -8.13 16.88 2.47
C THR A 308 -7.52 15.63 1.83
N GLY A 309 -6.30 15.25 2.18
CA GLY A 309 -5.69 14.01 1.67
C GLY A 309 -6.45 12.75 2.12
N ALA A 310 -6.95 12.72 3.36
CA ALA A 310 -7.81 11.63 3.82
C ALA A 310 -9.11 11.56 3.02
N ALA A 311 -9.73 12.71 2.76
CA ALA A 311 -10.93 12.81 1.93
C ALA A 311 -10.68 12.30 0.50
N THR A 312 -9.54 12.63 -0.11
CA THR A 312 -9.19 12.10 -1.45
C THR A 312 -9.09 10.58 -1.47
N ALA A 313 -8.61 9.95 -0.40
CA ALA A 313 -8.58 8.49 -0.30
C ALA A 313 -9.97 7.88 -0.10
N LEU A 314 -10.80 8.48 0.76
CA LEU A 314 -12.16 8.02 1.04
C LEU A 314 -13.09 8.15 -0.17
N PHE A 315 -13.04 9.26 -0.90
CA PHE A 315 -13.81 9.44 -2.14
C PHE A 315 -13.17 8.72 -3.33
N GLY A 316 -11.84 8.61 -3.33
CA GLY A 316 -11.09 7.93 -4.37
C GLY A 316 -11.40 6.45 -4.47
N ALA A 317 -11.53 5.73 -3.36
CA ALA A 317 -11.79 4.30 -3.42
C ALA A 317 -13.13 3.93 -4.13
N PRO A 318 -14.30 4.49 -3.76
CA PRO A 318 -15.55 4.29 -4.50
C PRO A 318 -15.45 4.69 -5.98
N LEU A 319 -14.78 5.82 -6.27
CA LEU A 319 -14.60 6.29 -7.64
C LEU A 319 -13.78 5.30 -8.47
N LEU A 320 -12.70 4.73 -7.90
CA LEU A 320 -11.91 3.70 -8.59
C LEU A 320 -12.77 2.47 -8.85
N LEU A 321 -13.47 1.97 -7.83
CA LEU A 321 -14.32 0.78 -7.94
C LEU A 321 -15.39 0.93 -9.02
N TRP A 322 -15.99 2.12 -9.16
CA TRP A 322 -16.93 2.44 -10.21
C TRP A 322 -16.29 2.52 -11.60
N LEU A 323 -15.03 2.95 -11.68
CA LEU A 323 -14.30 3.14 -12.93
C LEU A 323 -13.67 1.84 -13.45
N LEU A 324 -13.37 0.87 -12.57
CA LEU A 324 -12.75 -0.41 -12.90
C LEU A 324 -13.40 -1.16 -14.08
N PRO A 325 -14.73 -1.30 -14.17
CA PRO A 325 -15.36 -2.00 -15.30
C PRO A 325 -15.14 -1.30 -16.64
N ARG A 326 -14.86 0.01 -16.62
CA ARG A 326 -14.66 0.86 -17.81
C ARG A 326 -13.20 0.87 -18.27
N LEU A 327 -12.28 0.44 -17.42
CA LEU A 327 -10.88 0.25 -17.80
C LEU A 327 -10.79 -0.97 -18.70
N ARG A 328 -10.44 -0.77 -19.97
CA ARG A 328 -10.04 -1.88 -20.84
C ARG A 328 -8.73 -2.45 -20.29
N SER A 329 -8.80 -3.62 -19.66
CA SER A 329 -7.60 -4.42 -19.41
C SER A 329 -7.06 -4.82 -20.77
N ALA A 330 -6.03 -4.14 -21.23
CA ALA A 330 -5.15 -4.72 -22.22
C ALA A 330 -4.45 -5.86 -21.49
N ALA A 331 -5.05 -7.06 -21.54
CA ALA A 331 -4.35 -8.27 -21.15
C ALA A 331 -3.13 -8.33 -22.05
N THR A 332 -2.00 -7.83 -21.57
CA THR A 332 -0.72 -8.07 -22.22
C THR A 332 -0.50 -9.56 -21.97
N PRO A 333 -0.58 -10.41 -23.00
CA PRO A 333 -0.20 -11.80 -22.81
C PRO A 333 1.22 -11.78 -22.23
N PRO A 334 1.53 -12.63 -21.24
CA PRO A 334 2.90 -12.75 -20.77
C PRO A 334 3.79 -12.95 -22.00
N PRO A 335 4.95 -12.27 -22.08
CA PRO A 335 5.84 -12.43 -23.22
C PRO A 335 6.09 -13.93 -23.41
N MET A 336 5.70 -14.46 -24.57
CA MET A 336 5.96 -15.86 -24.95
C MET A 336 7.46 -16.14 -25.19
N ASN A 337 8.34 -15.23 -24.77
CA ASN A 337 9.79 -15.34 -24.81
C ASN A 337 10.36 -15.79 -23.46
N LEU A 338 9.79 -16.85 -22.88
CA LEU A 338 10.62 -17.75 -22.07
C LEU A 338 11.28 -18.67 -23.11
N GLY A 339 12.50 -18.35 -23.53
CA GLY A 339 13.28 -19.26 -24.37
C GLY A 339 13.34 -20.66 -23.75
N ASP A 340 13.67 -21.68 -24.55
CA ASP A 340 13.56 -23.13 -24.31
C ASP A 340 14.14 -23.69 -22.98
N ARG A 341 14.72 -22.86 -22.12
CA ARG A 341 15.14 -23.24 -20.77
C ARG A 341 13.96 -23.23 -19.81
N VAL A 342 13.21 -24.34 -19.78
CA VAL A 342 12.35 -24.68 -18.64
C VAL A 342 13.28 -25.06 -17.48
N PRO A 343 13.35 -24.27 -16.39
CA PRO A 343 14.28 -24.58 -15.30
C PRO A 343 13.87 -25.90 -14.65
N ALA A 344 14.83 -26.81 -14.50
CA ALA A 344 14.61 -28.12 -13.91
C ALA A 344 13.98 -27.97 -12.51
N GLU A 345 12.84 -28.62 -12.30
CA GLU A 345 12.22 -28.68 -10.98
C GLU A 345 13.03 -29.62 -10.08
N ARG A 346 13.20 -29.24 -8.81
CA ARG A 346 13.86 -30.13 -7.86
C ARG A 346 12.99 -31.38 -7.64
N GLY A 347 13.59 -32.56 -7.83
CA GLY A 347 13.02 -33.83 -7.38
C GLY A 347 13.01 -33.94 -5.85
N HIS A 348 12.47 -35.05 -5.33
CA HIS A 348 12.49 -35.38 -3.89
C HIS A 348 11.77 -34.38 -2.96
N LEU A 349 10.53 -34.03 -3.29
CA LEU A 349 9.67 -33.18 -2.44
C LEU A 349 9.68 -33.60 -0.97
N TRP A 350 9.52 -34.90 -0.71
CA TRP A 350 9.44 -35.42 0.66
C TRP A 350 10.74 -35.22 1.45
N GLY A 351 11.91 -35.31 0.81
CA GLY A 351 13.19 -35.04 1.47
C GLY A 351 13.33 -33.57 1.87
N TRP A 352 12.97 -32.64 0.97
CA TRP A 352 12.97 -31.22 1.29
C TRP A 352 11.88 -30.82 2.29
N ALA A 353 10.71 -31.46 2.23
CA ALA A 353 9.65 -31.25 3.21
C ALA A 353 10.08 -31.76 4.59
N ALA A 354 10.74 -32.92 4.68
CA ALA A 354 11.31 -33.43 5.92
C ALA A 354 12.41 -32.52 6.46
N LEU A 355 13.28 -31.99 5.60
CA LEU A 355 14.28 -31.00 6.00
C LEU A 355 13.63 -29.71 6.52
N ALA A 356 12.64 -29.16 5.80
CA ALA A 356 11.93 -27.97 6.24
C ALA A 356 11.17 -28.21 7.55
N ALA A 357 10.57 -29.39 7.73
CA ALA A 357 9.88 -29.78 8.96
C ALA A 357 10.85 -29.96 10.14
N THR A 358 12.02 -30.56 9.92
CA THR A 358 13.05 -30.71 10.97
C THR A 358 13.61 -29.36 11.40
N VAL A 359 13.90 -28.46 10.46
CA VAL A 359 14.30 -27.08 10.76
C VAL A 359 13.19 -26.34 11.51
N LEU A 360 11.92 -26.54 11.12
CA LEU A 360 10.77 -25.95 11.81
C LEU A 360 10.64 -26.46 13.25
N LEU A 361 10.76 -27.76 13.48
CA LEU A 361 10.72 -28.34 14.83
C LEU A 361 11.87 -27.83 15.70
N ALA A 362 13.08 -27.72 15.14
CA ALA A 362 14.20 -27.11 15.83
C ALA A 362 13.93 -25.63 16.16
N GLY A 363 13.36 -24.87 15.22
CA GLY A 363 12.94 -23.49 15.44
C GLY A 363 11.88 -23.33 16.53
N ILE A 364 10.91 -24.26 16.61
CA ILE A 364 9.91 -24.30 17.68
C ILE A 364 10.59 -24.60 19.03
N ALA A 365 11.50 -25.57 19.09
CA ALA A 365 12.24 -25.87 20.32
C ALA A 365 13.03 -24.66 20.82
N VAL A 366 13.75 -23.97 19.92
CA VAL A 366 14.45 -22.71 20.24
C VAL A 366 13.46 -21.66 20.73
N ALA A 367 12.34 -21.46 20.04
CA ALA A 367 11.33 -20.45 20.39
C ALA A 367 10.67 -20.68 21.77
N LEU A 368 10.63 -21.93 22.23
CA LEU A 368 10.05 -22.34 23.50
C LEU A 368 11.07 -22.35 24.64
N MET A 369 12.31 -22.77 24.38
CA MET A 369 13.29 -23.04 25.43
C MET A 369 14.37 -21.98 25.54
N PHE A 370 14.82 -21.38 24.43
CA PHE A 370 15.94 -20.44 24.44
C PHE A 370 15.46 -19.00 24.60
N GLY A 371 15.98 -18.29 25.61
CA GLY A 371 15.66 -16.88 25.77
C GLY A 371 16.54 -16.12 26.76
N GLN A 372 16.20 -14.83 26.91
CA GLN A 372 16.90 -13.89 27.76
C GLN A 372 16.14 -13.65 29.09
N ASN A 373 16.90 -13.63 30.18
CA ASN A 373 16.44 -13.43 31.55
C ASN A 373 17.18 -12.23 32.16
N ALA A 374 16.88 -11.91 33.42
CA ALA A 374 17.67 -10.97 34.22
C ALA A 374 19.17 -11.32 34.29
N THR A 375 19.53 -12.61 34.15
CA THR A 375 20.91 -13.12 34.21
C THR A 375 21.58 -13.26 32.83
N GLY A 376 20.87 -12.97 31.74
CA GLY A 376 21.38 -13.08 30.37
C GLY A 376 20.73 -14.20 29.55
N TRP A 377 21.40 -14.61 28.49
CA TRP A 377 20.93 -15.64 27.55
C TRP A 377 21.19 -17.04 28.10
N HIS A 378 20.15 -17.87 28.12
CA HIS A 378 20.26 -19.25 28.59
C HIS A 378 19.11 -20.11 28.04
N TRP A 379 19.20 -21.41 28.27
CA TRP A 379 18.15 -22.36 27.94
C TRP A 379 17.30 -22.62 29.18
N SER A 380 16.03 -22.26 29.13
CA SER A 380 15.08 -22.52 30.21
C SER A 380 14.83 -24.02 30.31
N GLN A 381 15.10 -24.60 31.49
CA GLN A 381 14.93 -26.03 31.78
C GLN A 381 14.23 -26.23 33.14
N GLY A 382 13.58 -27.39 33.32
CA GLY A 382 12.90 -27.74 34.57
C GLY A 382 11.78 -26.76 34.96
N ALA A 383 11.75 -26.34 36.22
CA ALA A 383 10.71 -25.47 36.79
C ALA A 383 10.59 -24.11 36.07
N GLU A 384 11.70 -23.57 35.54
CA GLU A 384 11.65 -22.31 34.80
C GLU A 384 10.86 -22.47 33.50
N LEU A 385 11.11 -23.54 32.75
CA LEU A 385 10.38 -23.83 31.52
C LEU A 385 8.88 -24.00 31.80
N GLU A 386 8.53 -24.72 32.87
CA GLU A 386 7.14 -24.92 33.29
C GLU A 386 6.44 -23.59 33.60
N SER A 387 7.13 -22.65 34.27
CA SER A 387 6.57 -21.33 34.57
C SER A 387 6.37 -20.45 33.32
N LEU A 388 7.22 -20.61 32.31
CA LEU A 388 7.20 -19.82 31.08
C LEU A 388 6.29 -20.43 30.00
N MET A 389 6.02 -21.73 30.08
CA MET A 389 5.25 -22.48 29.09
C MET A 389 3.90 -21.83 28.77
N PRO A 390 3.05 -21.44 29.77
CA PRO A 390 1.74 -20.83 29.51
C PRO A 390 1.79 -19.56 28.65
N TRP A 391 2.91 -18.85 28.65
CA TRP A 391 3.12 -17.63 27.88
C TRP A 391 3.78 -17.88 26.52
N ARG A 392 4.54 -18.97 26.37
CA ARG A 392 5.33 -19.26 25.16
C ARG A 392 4.58 -20.14 24.16
N TRP A 393 3.95 -21.24 24.60
CA TRP A 393 3.35 -22.19 23.67
C TRP A 393 2.14 -21.65 22.89
N PRO A 394 1.19 -20.89 23.50
CA PRO A 394 0.03 -20.41 22.75
C PRO A 394 0.45 -19.46 21.63
N ARG A 395 1.43 -18.59 21.95
CA ARG A 395 2.02 -17.64 21.01
C ARG A 395 2.73 -18.36 19.87
N VAL A 396 3.65 -19.28 20.17
CA VAL A 396 4.37 -20.04 19.14
C VAL A 396 3.42 -20.84 18.24
N LEU A 397 2.40 -21.48 18.82
CA LEU A 397 1.41 -22.23 18.05
C LEU A 397 0.56 -21.32 17.14
N SER A 398 0.12 -20.16 17.64
CA SER A 398 -0.61 -19.19 16.82
C SER A 398 0.26 -18.57 15.72
N ALA A 399 1.52 -18.25 16.02
CA ALA A 399 2.50 -17.74 15.06
C ALA A 399 2.70 -18.75 13.93
N LEU A 400 2.92 -20.03 14.31
CA LEU A 400 3.03 -21.13 13.37
C LEU A 400 1.78 -21.25 12.48
N ALA A 401 0.59 -21.33 13.09
CA ALA A 401 -0.68 -21.49 12.38
C ALA A 401 -0.96 -20.32 11.43
N ALA A 402 -0.80 -19.07 11.90
CA ALA A 402 -0.99 -17.87 11.09
C ALA A 402 0.02 -17.78 9.94
N GLY A 403 1.32 -18.06 10.21
CA GLY A 403 2.36 -18.08 9.19
C GLY A 403 2.09 -19.10 8.08
N MET A 404 1.64 -20.30 8.43
CA MET A 404 1.23 -21.33 7.46
C MET A 404 -0.01 -20.88 6.66
N MET A 405 -1.05 -20.36 7.33
CA MET A 405 -2.27 -19.92 6.66
C MET A 405 -1.99 -18.80 5.64
N LEU A 406 -1.22 -17.78 6.04
CA LEU A 406 -0.86 -16.65 5.16
C LEU A 406 0.02 -17.09 3.99
N ALA A 407 0.97 -18.01 4.22
CA ALA A 407 1.79 -18.55 3.15
C ALA A 407 0.94 -19.34 2.14
N VAL A 408 0.01 -20.18 2.60
CA VAL A 408 -0.90 -20.91 1.71
C VAL A 408 -1.82 -19.94 0.97
N ALA A 409 -2.45 -18.98 1.64
CA ALA A 409 -3.26 -17.94 0.99
C ALA A 409 -2.45 -17.18 -0.07
N GLY A 410 -1.20 -16.81 0.25
CA GLY A 410 -0.24 -16.24 -0.67
C GLY A 410 0.00 -17.09 -1.92
N THR A 411 0.27 -18.39 -1.76
CA THR A 411 0.44 -19.29 -2.91
C THR A 411 -0.80 -19.39 -3.78
N LEU A 412 -1.98 -19.48 -3.16
CA LEU A 412 -3.28 -19.54 -3.86
C LEU A 412 -3.49 -18.29 -4.72
N ILE A 413 -3.29 -17.11 -4.13
CA ILE A 413 -3.44 -15.82 -4.82
C ILE A 413 -2.40 -15.66 -5.93
N GLN A 414 -1.11 -15.93 -5.69
CA GLN A 414 -0.07 -15.82 -6.72
C GLN A 414 -0.32 -16.75 -7.92
N LYS A 415 -0.85 -17.95 -7.69
CA LYS A 415 -1.20 -18.91 -8.74
C LYS A 415 -2.48 -18.53 -9.49
N LEU A 416 -3.51 -18.10 -8.76
CA LEU A 416 -4.77 -17.62 -9.33
C LEU A 416 -4.53 -16.42 -10.27
N THR A 417 -3.70 -15.50 -9.81
CA THR A 417 -3.41 -14.23 -10.50
C THR A 417 -2.41 -14.38 -11.64
N GLY A 418 -1.54 -15.40 -11.58
CA GLY A 418 -0.35 -15.48 -12.44
C GLY A 418 0.67 -14.39 -12.11
N ASN A 419 0.45 -13.61 -11.05
CA ASN A 419 1.31 -12.52 -10.65
C ASN A 419 2.14 -12.98 -9.45
N PRO A 420 3.49 -13.04 -9.57
CA PRO A 420 4.36 -13.43 -8.47
C PRO A 420 4.24 -12.54 -7.22
N MET A 421 3.54 -11.41 -7.31
CA MET A 421 3.54 -10.30 -6.36
C MET A 421 2.15 -10.02 -5.80
N ALA A 422 1.17 -10.81 -6.23
CA ALA A 422 -0.12 -10.79 -5.59
C ALA A 422 0.02 -11.38 -4.18
N SER A 423 -0.41 -10.62 -3.19
CA SER A 423 -0.52 -11.06 -1.80
C SER A 423 -1.95 -10.87 -1.32
N PRO A 424 -2.40 -11.65 -0.33
CA PRO A 424 -3.72 -11.46 0.27
C PRO A 424 -3.88 -10.08 0.94
N GLU A 425 -2.80 -9.46 1.38
CA GLU A 425 -2.79 -8.09 1.94
C GLU A 425 -3.12 -7.05 0.86
N VAL A 426 -2.53 -7.18 -0.34
CA VAL A 426 -2.82 -6.29 -1.49
C VAL A 426 -4.28 -6.43 -1.96
N LEU A 427 -4.91 -7.58 -1.69
CA LEU A 427 -6.33 -7.80 -1.92
C LEU A 427 -7.23 -7.04 -0.94
N GLY A 428 -6.69 -6.40 0.11
CA GLY A 428 -7.45 -5.57 1.05
C GLY A 428 -8.30 -6.37 2.06
N ILE A 429 -8.29 -7.70 2.01
CA ILE A 429 -9.06 -8.57 2.93
C ILE A 429 -8.63 -8.35 4.38
N SER A 430 -7.32 -8.24 4.60
CA SER A 430 -6.72 -7.98 5.91
C SER A 430 -7.14 -6.60 6.46
N SER A 431 -7.07 -5.56 5.62
CA SER A 431 -7.50 -4.20 5.95
C SER A 431 -9.01 -4.12 6.20
N GLY A 432 -9.81 -4.91 5.48
CA GLY A 432 -11.25 -5.05 5.68
C GLY A 432 -11.61 -5.70 7.02
N ALA A 433 -10.85 -6.73 7.43
CA ALA A 433 -11.00 -7.32 8.76
C ALA A 433 -10.66 -6.31 9.85
N ALA A 434 -9.54 -5.59 9.72
CA ALA A 434 -9.13 -4.56 10.66
C ALA A 434 -10.16 -3.43 10.77
N PHE A 435 -10.67 -2.94 9.63
CA PHE A 435 -11.72 -1.93 9.61
C PHE A 435 -13.01 -2.41 10.29
N GLY A 436 -13.44 -3.65 10.03
CA GLY A 436 -14.62 -4.23 10.70
C GLY A 436 -14.48 -4.27 12.22
N VAL A 437 -13.30 -4.68 12.72
CA VAL A 437 -12.98 -4.67 14.16
C VAL A 437 -13.01 -3.26 14.73
N VAL A 438 -12.36 -2.30 14.06
CA VAL A 438 -12.28 -0.90 14.50
C VAL A 438 -13.69 -0.30 14.59
N VAL A 439 -14.50 -0.42 13.54
CA VAL A 439 -15.89 0.09 13.53
C VAL A 439 -16.70 -0.51 14.66
N MET A 440 -16.59 -1.81 14.91
CA MET A 440 -17.33 -2.47 15.96
C MET A 440 -16.94 -2.00 17.36
N LEU A 441 -15.65 -1.70 17.59
CA LEU A 441 -15.15 -1.15 18.84
C LEU A 441 -15.75 0.22 19.18
N PHE A 442 -16.19 0.99 18.18
CA PHE A 442 -16.89 2.26 18.39
C PHE A 442 -18.42 2.11 18.52
N ILE A 443 -19.00 1.02 18.02
CA ILE A 443 -20.46 0.79 18.07
C ILE A 443 -20.87 0.12 19.38
N VAL A 444 -20.12 -0.86 19.87
CA VAL A 444 -20.50 -1.64 21.05
C VAL A 444 -19.75 -1.17 22.31
N PRO A 445 -20.46 -0.63 23.32
CA PRO A 445 -19.87 -0.36 24.62
C PRO A 445 -19.64 -1.67 25.39
N GLY A 446 -18.42 -1.92 25.88
CA GLY A 446 -18.05 -3.10 26.69
C GLY A 446 -16.77 -3.78 26.19
N ASP A 447 -16.57 -5.06 26.58
CA ASP A 447 -15.44 -5.89 26.15
C ASP A 447 -15.53 -6.19 24.64
N ALA A 448 -15.00 -5.28 23.83
CA ALA A 448 -14.95 -5.35 22.37
C ALA A 448 -14.22 -6.61 21.84
N PHE A 449 -13.44 -7.31 22.68
CA PHE A 449 -12.68 -8.50 22.30
C PHE A 449 -13.57 -9.70 21.94
N VAL A 450 -14.77 -9.84 22.52
CA VAL A 450 -15.71 -10.91 22.14
C VAL A 450 -16.20 -10.71 20.70
N TRP A 451 -16.35 -9.45 20.28
CA TRP A 451 -16.84 -9.08 18.96
C TRP A 451 -15.76 -9.04 17.88
N LEU A 452 -14.49 -9.21 18.24
CA LEU A 452 -13.34 -9.08 17.34
C LEU A 452 -13.42 -10.09 16.18
N LEU A 453 -13.69 -11.36 16.50
CA LEU A 453 -13.80 -12.44 15.51
C LEU A 453 -15.00 -12.26 14.57
N PRO A 454 -16.26 -12.08 15.05
CA PRO A 454 -17.39 -11.86 14.15
C PRO A 454 -17.28 -10.56 13.36
N ALA A 455 -16.82 -9.45 13.96
CA ALA A 455 -16.71 -8.17 13.28
C ALA A 455 -15.64 -8.19 12.18
N GLY A 456 -14.45 -8.72 12.46
CA GLY A 456 -13.41 -8.81 11.43
C GLY A 456 -13.73 -9.86 10.36
N SER A 457 -14.44 -10.95 10.69
CA SER A 457 -14.91 -11.91 9.69
C SER A 457 -15.95 -11.29 8.75
N LEU A 458 -16.91 -10.52 9.29
CA LEU A 458 -17.88 -9.76 8.49
C LEU A 458 -17.22 -8.69 7.64
N GLY A 459 -16.25 -7.95 8.20
CA GLY A 459 -15.47 -6.95 7.48
C GLY A 459 -14.68 -7.54 6.31
N ALA A 460 -14.01 -8.67 6.52
CA ALA A 460 -13.31 -9.41 5.48
C ALA A 460 -14.26 -9.93 4.39
N ALA A 461 -15.40 -10.51 4.79
CA ALA A 461 -16.40 -11.04 3.88
C ALA A 461 -17.04 -9.93 3.02
N ALA A 462 -17.41 -8.81 3.63
CA ALA A 462 -17.94 -7.64 2.94
C ALA A 462 -16.92 -7.08 1.94
N THR A 463 -15.65 -6.98 2.34
CA THR A 463 -14.56 -6.51 1.47
C THR A 463 -14.38 -7.42 0.27
N LEU A 464 -14.35 -8.74 0.48
CA LEU A 464 -14.26 -9.71 -0.60
C LEU A 464 -15.47 -9.60 -1.55
N LEU A 465 -16.69 -9.45 -1.00
CA LEU A 465 -17.91 -9.29 -1.79
C LEU A 465 -17.84 -8.05 -2.69
N VAL A 466 -17.43 -6.90 -2.13
CA VAL A 466 -17.27 -5.66 -2.90
C VAL A 466 -16.25 -5.84 -4.03
N ILE A 467 -15.11 -6.48 -3.75
CA ILE A 467 -14.09 -6.78 -4.77
C ILE A 467 -14.65 -7.68 -5.86
N MET A 468 -15.39 -8.73 -5.50
CA MET A 468 -15.99 -9.65 -6.46
C MET A 468 -17.01 -8.98 -7.37
N ILE A 469 -17.84 -8.09 -6.81
CA ILE A 469 -18.82 -7.32 -7.58
C ILE A 469 -18.11 -6.31 -8.51
N ALA A 470 -17.14 -5.57 -8.00
CA ALA A 470 -16.43 -4.54 -8.75
C ALA A 470 -15.55 -5.15 -9.86
N ALA A 471 -14.80 -6.22 -9.55
CA ALA A 471 -13.90 -6.88 -10.50
C ALA A 471 -14.61 -7.85 -11.45
N GLY A 472 -15.81 -8.34 -11.10
CA GLY A 472 -16.61 -9.24 -11.93
C GLY A 472 -17.38 -8.54 -13.04
N ARG A 473 -17.74 -7.25 -12.87
CA ARG A 473 -18.44 -6.45 -13.88
C ARG A 473 -17.55 -6.23 -15.11
N GLY A 474 -18.00 -6.70 -16.27
CA GLY A 474 -17.24 -6.60 -17.53
C GLY A 474 -16.12 -7.63 -17.70
N GLY A 475 -16.24 -8.78 -17.02
CA GLY A 475 -15.30 -9.91 -17.10
C GLY A 475 -14.25 -9.87 -16.00
N PHE A 476 -14.01 -11.02 -15.37
CA PHE A 476 -13.06 -11.14 -14.26
C PHE A 476 -11.62 -10.97 -14.77
N SER A 477 -10.95 -9.92 -14.27
CA SER A 477 -9.53 -9.66 -14.51
C SER A 477 -8.78 -9.53 -13.19
N THR A 478 -7.61 -10.14 -13.14
CA THR A 478 -6.72 -10.13 -11.99
C THR A 478 -6.27 -8.72 -11.59
N GLU A 479 -5.94 -7.89 -12.58
CA GLU A 479 -5.49 -6.50 -12.35
C GLU A 479 -6.57 -5.66 -11.69
N ARG A 480 -7.82 -5.74 -12.17
CA ARG A 480 -8.95 -5.02 -11.55
C ARG A 480 -9.21 -5.50 -10.12
N MET A 481 -9.02 -6.79 -9.84
CA MET A 481 -9.19 -7.35 -8.50
C MET A 481 -8.13 -6.79 -7.53
N LEU A 482 -6.86 -6.77 -7.92
CA LEU A 482 -5.79 -6.19 -7.12
C LEU A 482 -6.01 -4.69 -6.89
N LEU A 483 -6.52 -3.98 -7.89
CA LEU A 483 -6.86 -2.56 -7.77
C LEU A 483 -8.01 -2.28 -6.83
N ALA A 484 -9.07 -3.07 -6.90
CA ALA A 484 -10.18 -2.97 -5.96
C ALA A 484 -9.68 -3.18 -4.52
N GLY A 485 -8.79 -4.16 -4.33
CA GLY A 485 -8.13 -4.42 -3.06
C GLY A 485 -7.29 -3.25 -2.55
N ILE A 486 -6.40 -2.69 -3.38
CA ILE A 486 -5.58 -1.52 -3.02
C ILE A 486 -6.46 -0.32 -2.67
N ALA A 487 -7.49 -0.03 -3.48
CA ALA A 487 -8.38 1.09 -3.21
C ALA A 487 -9.11 0.96 -1.87
N LEU A 488 -9.72 -0.20 -1.61
CA LEU A 488 -10.40 -0.46 -0.35
C LEU A 488 -9.43 -0.45 0.83
N SER A 489 -8.25 -1.04 0.68
CA SER A 489 -7.21 -1.02 1.71
C SER A 489 -6.82 0.41 2.07
N THR A 490 -6.54 1.26 1.09
CA THR A 490 -6.16 2.66 1.37
C THR A 490 -7.29 3.40 2.07
N ALA A 491 -8.54 3.24 1.62
CA ALA A 491 -9.67 3.88 2.31
C ALA A 491 -9.83 3.40 3.76
N PHE A 492 -9.73 2.10 4.01
CA PHE A 492 -9.81 1.53 5.36
C PHE A 492 -8.65 1.97 6.26
N THR A 493 -7.41 1.92 5.76
CA THR A 493 -6.23 2.38 6.51
C THR A 493 -6.30 3.87 6.80
N THR A 494 -6.77 4.69 5.86
CA THR A 494 -6.98 6.13 6.09
C THR A 494 -8.01 6.37 7.20
N THR A 495 -9.14 5.67 7.21
CA THR A 495 -10.12 5.79 8.29
C THR A 495 -9.53 5.39 9.64
N ILE A 496 -8.74 4.30 9.66
CA ILE A 496 -8.03 3.87 10.86
C ILE A 496 -7.08 4.96 11.35
N PHE A 497 -6.26 5.56 10.48
CA PHE A 497 -5.35 6.64 10.86
C PHE A 497 -6.05 7.91 11.35
N LEU A 498 -7.20 8.27 10.76
CA LEU A 498 -8.03 9.37 11.28
C LEU A 498 -8.55 9.07 12.70
N LEU A 499 -8.91 7.81 12.97
CA LEU A 499 -9.34 7.39 14.31
C LEU A 499 -8.18 7.36 15.30
N LEU A 500 -6.99 6.91 14.90
CA LEU A 500 -5.79 7.00 15.74
C LEU A 500 -5.46 8.47 16.08
N ALA A 501 -5.57 9.35 15.09
CA ALA A 501 -5.32 10.78 15.27
C ALA A 501 -6.30 11.45 16.24
N SER A 502 -7.46 10.85 16.52
CA SER A 502 -8.44 11.39 17.48
C SER A 502 -7.93 11.43 18.93
N GLY A 503 -6.86 10.67 19.25
CA GLY A 503 -6.30 10.59 20.60
C GLY A 503 -7.09 9.72 21.58
N ASP A 504 -8.07 8.94 21.10
CA ASP A 504 -8.82 8.00 21.95
C ASP A 504 -7.86 6.94 22.55
N PRO A 505 -7.79 6.79 23.89
CA PRO A 505 -6.93 5.81 24.55
C PRO A 505 -7.16 4.36 24.10
N ARG A 506 -8.36 4.02 23.62
CA ARG A 506 -8.67 2.68 23.09
C ARG A 506 -7.83 2.34 21.85
N MET A 507 -7.34 3.35 21.14
CA MET A 507 -6.56 3.18 19.91
C MET A 507 -5.13 2.69 20.17
N GLY A 508 -4.57 2.87 21.38
CA GLY A 508 -3.23 2.36 21.72
C GLY A 508 -3.14 0.83 21.72
N GLY A 509 -4.15 0.15 22.28
CA GLY A 509 -4.25 -1.32 22.20
C GLY A 509 -4.47 -1.81 20.77
N LEU A 510 -5.23 -1.03 19.99
CA LEU A 510 -5.52 -1.31 18.59
C LEU A 510 -4.27 -1.18 17.71
N LEU A 511 -3.38 -0.23 18.01
CA LEU A 511 -2.07 -0.07 17.35
C LEU A 511 -1.19 -1.32 17.49
N THR A 512 -1.14 -1.89 18.69
CA THR A 512 -0.38 -3.11 18.96
C THR A 512 -0.95 -4.30 18.17
N TRP A 513 -2.28 -4.43 18.12
CA TRP A 513 -2.94 -5.46 17.35
C TRP A 513 -2.77 -5.28 15.83
N ILE A 514 -2.96 -4.06 15.31
CA ILE A 514 -2.74 -3.73 13.89
C ILE A 514 -1.31 -4.09 13.47
N SER A 515 -0.35 -3.86 14.37
CA SER A 515 1.08 -4.18 14.17
C SER A 515 1.40 -5.68 14.04
N GLY A 516 0.42 -6.57 14.17
CA GLY A 516 0.67 -8.00 13.99
C GLY A 516 1.22 -8.67 15.26
N SER A 517 0.65 -8.39 16.44
CA SER A 517 1.11 -8.97 17.71
C SER A 517 0.49 -10.34 18.01
N THR A 518 1.31 -11.27 18.48
CA THR A 518 0.90 -12.56 19.05
C THR A 518 0.57 -12.46 20.55
N TYR A 519 0.53 -11.25 21.10
CA TYR A 519 0.72 -11.05 22.54
C TYR A 519 -0.44 -11.51 23.40
N SER A 520 -1.64 -11.23 22.93
CA SER A 520 -2.89 -11.45 23.66
C SER A 520 -3.53 -12.80 23.35
N VAL A 521 -2.79 -13.71 22.69
CA VAL A 521 -3.33 -15.02 22.29
C VAL A 521 -3.47 -15.92 23.51
N THR A 522 -4.70 -16.36 23.76
CA THR A 522 -4.99 -17.34 24.83
C THR A 522 -4.71 -18.78 24.36
N PRO A 523 -4.46 -19.73 25.28
CA PRO A 523 -4.39 -21.16 24.99
C PRO A 523 -5.52 -21.70 24.11
N GLU A 524 -6.77 -21.37 24.45
CA GLU A 524 -7.94 -21.81 23.70
C GLU A 524 -7.97 -21.24 22.28
N GLN A 525 -7.61 -19.96 22.13
CA GLN A 525 -7.51 -19.30 20.83
C GLN A 525 -6.41 -19.94 19.98
N ALA A 526 -5.27 -20.29 20.57
CA ALA A 526 -4.16 -20.93 19.87
C ALA A 526 -4.57 -22.32 19.31
N ILE A 527 -5.21 -23.15 20.12
CA ILE A 527 -5.70 -24.47 19.69
C ILE A 527 -6.77 -24.33 18.59
N ARG A 528 -7.73 -23.41 18.78
CA ARG A 528 -8.77 -23.14 17.78
C ARG A 528 -8.17 -22.68 16.44
N THR A 529 -7.17 -21.80 16.50
CA THR A 529 -6.47 -21.30 15.31
C THR A 529 -5.70 -22.41 14.61
N ALA A 530 -5.01 -23.26 15.36
CA ALA A 530 -4.29 -24.41 14.80
C ALA A 530 -5.23 -25.43 14.14
N ALA A 531 -6.38 -25.72 14.77
CA ALA A 531 -7.39 -26.61 14.20
C ALA A 531 -7.99 -26.06 12.90
N ILE A 532 -8.32 -24.76 12.87
CA ILE A 532 -8.81 -24.09 11.67
C ILE A 532 -7.74 -24.05 10.58
N ALA A 533 -6.49 -23.76 10.93
CA ALA A 533 -5.38 -23.78 9.99
C ALA A 533 -5.21 -25.17 9.38
N ALA A 534 -5.22 -26.24 10.17
CA ALA A 534 -5.12 -27.61 9.68
C ALA A 534 -6.25 -27.95 8.71
N LEU A 535 -7.49 -27.59 9.04
CA LEU A 535 -8.66 -27.80 8.19
C LEU A 535 -8.52 -27.04 6.85
N LEU A 536 -8.28 -25.73 6.89
CA LEU A 536 -8.23 -24.90 5.68
C LEU A 536 -7.02 -25.24 4.79
N ILE A 537 -5.86 -25.55 5.38
CA ILE A 537 -4.67 -25.98 4.63
C ILE A 537 -4.92 -27.33 3.97
N ALA A 538 -5.63 -28.26 4.62
CA ALA A 538 -6.01 -29.54 4.03
C ALA A 538 -6.94 -29.41 2.82
N LEU A 539 -7.70 -28.31 2.71
CA LEU A 539 -8.53 -28.00 1.53
C LEU A 539 -7.73 -27.46 0.34
N ALA A 540 -6.56 -26.84 0.57
CA ALA A 540 -5.77 -26.23 -0.51
C ALA A 540 -5.31 -27.21 -1.62
N PRO A 541 -4.88 -28.46 -1.30
CA PRO A 541 -4.57 -29.48 -2.30
C PRO A 541 -5.72 -29.82 -3.27
N LEU A 542 -6.99 -29.64 -2.86
CA LEU A 542 -8.15 -29.89 -3.73
C LEU A 542 -8.14 -28.95 -4.95
N CYS A 543 -7.60 -27.75 -4.80
CA CYS A 543 -7.47 -26.76 -5.86
C CYS A 543 -6.28 -27.04 -6.81
N ARG A 544 -5.47 -28.09 -6.59
CA ARG A 544 -4.19 -28.31 -7.32
C ARG A 544 -4.32 -28.25 -8.84
N ARG A 545 -5.37 -28.86 -9.41
CA ARG A 545 -5.58 -28.93 -10.86
C ARG A 545 -5.90 -27.55 -11.44
N TRP A 546 -6.75 -26.80 -10.75
CA TRP A 546 -7.09 -25.44 -11.14
C TRP A 546 -5.87 -24.52 -11.07
N LEU A 547 -5.08 -24.61 -10.00
CA LEU A 547 -3.88 -23.80 -9.79
C LEU A 547 -2.74 -24.12 -10.78
N SER A 548 -2.71 -25.33 -11.36
CA SER A 548 -1.76 -25.66 -12.44
C SER A 548 -2.19 -25.12 -13.80
N ILE A 549 -3.49 -24.96 -14.05
CA ILE A 549 -4.02 -24.62 -15.37
C ILE A 549 -4.28 -23.11 -15.50
N LEU A 550 -4.77 -22.45 -14.45
CA LEU A 550 -5.10 -21.01 -14.45
C LEU A 550 -3.95 -20.10 -14.91
N PRO A 551 -2.67 -20.35 -14.55
CA PRO A 551 -1.54 -19.54 -15.02
C PRO A 551 -1.32 -19.59 -16.54
N LEU A 552 -1.85 -20.60 -17.24
CA LEU A 552 -1.71 -20.75 -18.71
C LEU A 552 -2.63 -19.79 -19.49
N GLY A 553 -3.45 -19.01 -18.80
CA GLY A 553 -4.37 -18.04 -19.40
C GLY A 553 -5.82 -18.54 -19.42
N SER A 554 -6.75 -17.58 -19.48
CA SER A 554 -8.20 -17.86 -19.44
C SER A 554 -8.70 -18.63 -20.66
N ALA A 555 -8.08 -18.44 -21.83
CA ALA A 555 -8.43 -19.15 -23.06
C ALA A 555 -8.09 -20.65 -22.94
N THR A 556 -6.84 -20.97 -22.57
CA THR A 556 -6.35 -22.34 -22.35
C THR A 556 -7.11 -23.04 -21.22
N ALA A 557 -7.40 -22.34 -20.13
CA ALA A 557 -8.17 -22.92 -19.04
C ALA A 557 -9.61 -23.25 -19.46
N ARG A 558 -10.23 -22.42 -20.31
CA ARG A 558 -11.58 -22.65 -20.85
C ARG A 558 -11.61 -23.81 -21.84
N SER A 559 -10.58 -23.97 -22.69
CA SER A 559 -10.52 -25.08 -23.65
C SER A 559 -10.35 -26.45 -22.98
N VAL A 560 -9.79 -26.50 -21.77
CA VAL A 560 -9.70 -27.72 -20.93
C VAL A 560 -10.99 -27.95 -20.12
N GLY A 561 -12.03 -27.13 -20.28
CA GLY A 561 -13.34 -27.32 -19.65
C GLY A 561 -13.49 -26.71 -18.26
N ILE A 562 -12.58 -25.83 -17.81
CA ILE A 562 -12.70 -25.19 -16.49
C ILE A 562 -13.74 -24.06 -16.52
N ALA A 563 -14.73 -24.16 -15.63
CA ALA A 563 -15.63 -23.06 -15.31
C ALA A 563 -14.88 -21.97 -14.53
N LEU A 564 -14.36 -20.96 -15.25
CA LEU A 564 -13.45 -19.95 -14.71
C LEU A 564 -14.00 -19.19 -13.50
N THR A 565 -15.23 -18.69 -13.58
CA THR A 565 -15.83 -17.86 -12.53
C THR A 565 -15.99 -18.62 -11.21
N PRO A 566 -16.69 -19.77 -11.14
CA PRO A 566 -16.84 -20.48 -9.87
C PRO A 566 -15.50 -20.96 -9.30
N VAL A 567 -14.58 -21.43 -10.14
CA VAL A 567 -13.24 -21.83 -9.68
C VAL A 567 -12.47 -20.66 -9.05
N ARG A 568 -12.51 -19.48 -9.67
CA ARG A 568 -11.88 -18.27 -9.11
C ARG A 568 -12.53 -17.87 -7.79
N VAL A 569 -13.87 -17.90 -7.70
CA VAL A 569 -14.61 -17.60 -6.48
C VAL A 569 -14.21 -18.55 -5.35
N VAL A 570 -14.14 -19.86 -5.60
CA VAL A 570 -13.77 -20.86 -4.59
C VAL A 570 -12.34 -20.65 -4.09
N ILE A 571 -11.37 -20.43 -5.00
CA ILE A 571 -9.97 -20.17 -4.61
C ILE A 571 -9.86 -18.87 -3.80
N LEU A 572 -10.61 -17.84 -4.18
CA LEU A 572 -10.63 -16.57 -3.46
C LEU A 572 -11.27 -16.70 -2.08
N LEU A 573 -12.38 -17.42 -1.95
CA LEU A 573 -13.01 -17.69 -0.65
C LEU A 573 -12.05 -18.44 0.27
N LEU A 574 -11.36 -19.47 -0.23
CA LEU A 574 -10.38 -20.21 0.56
C LEU A 574 -9.19 -19.33 0.96
N ALA A 575 -8.64 -18.55 0.03
CA ALA A 575 -7.54 -17.63 0.34
C ALA A 575 -7.98 -16.52 1.32
N ALA A 576 -9.19 -16.00 1.18
CA ALA A 576 -9.74 -14.95 2.04
C ALA A 576 -10.02 -15.45 3.44
N THR A 577 -10.57 -16.67 3.59
CA THR A 577 -10.80 -17.30 4.90
C THR A 577 -9.49 -17.62 5.61
N LEU A 578 -8.50 -18.20 4.91
CA LEU A 578 -7.14 -18.38 5.45
C LEU A 578 -6.53 -17.05 5.93
N THR A 579 -6.66 -16.00 5.13
CA THR A 579 -6.13 -14.66 5.46
C THR A 579 -6.86 -14.06 6.65
N ALA A 580 -8.19 -14.01 6.62
CA ALA A 580 -9.00 -13.41 7.67
C ALA A 580 -8.77 -14.09 9.02
N MET A 581 -8.68 -15.43 9.04
CA MET A 581 -8.40 -16.18 10.28
C MET A 581 -6.99 -15.92 10.82
N ALA A 582 -5.99 -15.77 9.95
CA ALA A 582 -4.65 -15.35 10.37
C ALA A 582 -4.64 -13.89 10.88
N THR A 583 -5.32 -12.98 10.18
CA THR A 583 -5.44 -11.57 10.55
C THR A 583 -6.16 -11.38 11.88
N LEU A 584 -7.21 -12.15 12.17
CA LEU A 584 -7.95 -12.07 13.42
C LEU A 584 -7.16 -12.56 14.63
N THR A 585 -6.16 -13.41 14.41
CA THR A 585 -5.39 -14.05 15.49
C THR A 585 -4.10 -13.32 15.78
N VAL A 586 -3.38 -12.92 14.74
CA VAL A 586 -2.09 -12.23 14.91
C VAL A 586 -2.14 -10.76 14.50
N GLY A 587 -3.09 -10.35 13.66
CA GLY A 587 -3.20 -8.98 13.18
C GLY A 587 -2.96 -8.87 11.66
N PRO A 588 -3.30 -7.71 11.06
CA PRO A 588 -3.37 -7.55 9.61
C PRO A 588 -2.03 -7.41 8.89
N LEU A 589 -0.94 -7.18 9.62
CA LEU A 589 0.40 -6.93 9.08
C LEU A 589 1.27 -8.19 9.13
N SER A 590 1.50 -8.84 7.99
CA SER A 590 2.39 -10.00 7.87
C SER A 590 2.85 -10.25 6.42
N PHE A 591 4.02 -9.70 6.09
CA PHE A 591 4.72 -9.84 4.79
C PHE A 591 4.97 -11.32 4.36
N ILE A 592 4.70 -12.28 5.24
CA ILE A 592 4.81 -13.73 5.03
C ILE A 592 3.99 -14.20 3.83
N GLY A 593 2.78 -13.66 3.63
CA GLY A 593 1.91 -14.04 2.51
C GLY A 593 2.49 -13.71 1.14
N LEU A 594 3.47 -12.80 1.06
CA LEU A 594 4.21 -12.53 -0.17
C LEU A 594 5.50 -13.36 -0.23
N MET A 595 6.23 -13.42 0.88
CA MET A 595 7.58 -13.99 0.93
C MET A 595 7.65 -15.50 0.84
N ALA A 596 6.92 -16.22 1.69
CA ALA A 596 7.06 -17.66 1.79
C ALA A 596 6.74 -18.37 0.45
N PRO A 597 5.67 -17.99 -0.29
CA PRO A 597 5.43 -18.48 -1.65
C PRO A 597 6.57 -18.18 -2.63
N HIS A 598 7.24 -17.04 -2.48
CA HIS A 598 8.35 -16.65 -3.33
C HIS A 598 9.61 -17.46 -3.00
N MET A 599 9.94 -17.61 -1.72
CA MET A 599 11.05 -18.46 -1.24
C MET A 599 10.90 -19.90 -1.72
N ALA A 600 9.70 -20.47 -1.63
CA ALA A 600 9.41 -21.82 -2.14
C ALA A 600 9.70 -21.94 -3.65
N ARG A 601 9.32 -20.93 -4.46
CA ARG A 601 9.65 -20.90 -5.89
C ARG A 601 11.13 -20.78 -6.16
N MET A 602 11.84 -19.99 -5.38
CA MET A 602 13.29 -19.81 -5.50
C MET A 602 14.06 -21.07 -5.15
N LEU A 603 13.57 -21.87 -4.21
CA LEU A 603 14.10 -23.20 -3.91
C LEU A 603 13.85 -24.21 -5.05
N GLY A 604 13.11 -23.83 -6.10
CA GLY A 604 12.84 -24.65 -7.28
C GLY A 604 11.46 -25.31 -7.29
N PHE A 605 10.62 -25.08 -6.27
CA PHE A 605 9.26 -25.65 -6.21
C PHE A 605 8.27 -24.76 -6.98
N ARG A 606 7.92 -25.18 -8.19
CA ARG A 606 7.08 -24.39 -9.10
C ARG A 606 5.70 -25.00 -9.33
N ARG A 607 5.51 -26.31 -9.14
CA ARG A 607 4.17 -26.92 -9.19
C ARG A 607 3.33 -26.48 -7.99
N ALA A 608 2.01 -26.46 -8.18
CA ALA A 608 1.07 -25.96 -7.17
C ALA A 608 1.23 -26.66 -5.82
N LEU A 609 1.21 -28.00 -5.78
CA LEU A 609 1.24 -28.74 -4.52
C LEU A 609 2.62 -28.68 -3.81
N PRO A 610 3.77 -28.93 -4.47
CA PRO A 610 5.08 -28.72 -3.87
C PRO A 610 5.27 -27.30 -3.31
N GLN A 611 4.83 -26.28 -4.06
CA GLN A 611 4.94 -24.90 -3.63
C GLN A 611 4.07 -24.61 -2.40
N ILE A 612 2.84 -25.11 -2.34
CA ILE A 612 1.94 -24.96 -1.18
C ILE A 612 2.59 -25.55 0.08
N VAL A 613 3.10 -26.78 0.00
CA VAL A 613 3.69 -27.48 1.16
C VAL A 613 4.93 -26.75 1.68
N ILE A 614 5.87 -26.45 0.79
CA ILE A 614 7.12 -25.79 1.19
C ILE A 614 6.87 -24.35 1.64
N ALA A 615 5.95 -23.62 0.98
CA ALA A 615 5.58 -22.28 1.42
C ALA A 615 4.92 -22.30 2.81
N ALA A 616 4.04 -23.25 3.10
CA ALA A 616 3.44 -23.38 4.43
C ALA A 616 4.53 -23.56 5.50
N LEU A 617 5.44 -24.52 5.33
CA LEU A 617 6.53 -24.78 6.29
C LEU A 617 7.45 -23.57 6.46
N LEU A 618 7.83 -22.91 5.36
CA LEU A 618 8.66 -21.69 5.42
C LEU A 618 7.93 -20.51 6.07
N GLY A 619 6.62 -20.35 5.81
CA GLY A 619 5.81 -19.30 6.42
C GLY A 619 5.64 -19.49 7.92
N GLY A 620 5.39 -20.74 8.34
CA GLY A 620 5.37 -21.12 9.75
C GLY A 620 6.72 -20.86 10.43
N LEU A 621 7.82 -21.30 9.82
CA LEU A 621 9.18 -21.06 10.34
C LEU A 621 9.49 -19.58 10.47
N LEU A 622 9.21 -18.79 9.43
CA LEU A 622 9.46 -17.34 9.42
C LEU A 622 8.67 -16.63 10.52
N MET A 623 7.41 -17.02 10.75
CA MET A 623 6.58 -16.42 11.78
C MET A 623 6.99 -16.81 13.20
N VAL A 624 7.34 -18.09 13.42
CA VAL A 624 7.89 -18.55 14.71
C VAL A 624 9.21 -17.86 15.01
N PHE A 625 10.08 -17.71 14.02
CA PHE A 625 11.32 -16.98 14.16
C PHE A 625 11.09 -15.49 14.47
N ALA A 626 10.14 -14.85 13.79
CA ALA A 626 9.77 -13.46 14.06
C ALA A 626 9.16 -13.27 15.46
N ASP A 627 8.32 -14.18 15.92
CA ASP A 627 7.79 -14.16 17.30
C ASP A 627 8.92 -14.31 18.33
N TRP A 628 9.84 -15.25 18.10
CA TRP A 628 10.98 -15.46 18.99
C TRP A 628 11.90 -14.24 19.04
N CYS A 629 12.34 -13.71 17.89
CA CYS A 629 13.15 -12.50 17.86
C CYS A 629 12.40 -11.30 18.47
N GLY A 630 11.08 -11.22 18.29
CA GLY A 630 10.24 -10.16 18.86
C GLY A 630 10.28 -10.12 20.38
N ARG A 631 10.38 -11.29 21.03
CA ARG A 631 10.53 -11.41 22.48
C ARG A 631 11.95 -11.14 22.97
N MET A 632 12.95 -11.36 22.13
CA MET A 632 14.35 -11.44 22.55
C MET A 632 15.20 -10.23 22.21
N VAL A 633 14.96 -9.56 21.08
CA VAL A 633 15.85 -8.49 20.57
C VAL A 633 15.87 -7.26 21.49
N MET A 634 14.75 -6.96 22.17
CA MET A 634 14.61 -5.75 22.99
C MET A 634 14.12 -6.08 24.41
N PHE A 635 14.48 -7.24 24.96
CA PHE A 635 14.06 -7.65 26.29
C PHE A 635 14.36 -6.55 27.36
N PRO A 636 13.42 -6.21 28.25
CA PRO A 636 12.10 -6.83 28.50
C PRO A 636 10.96 -6.35 27.59
N TYR A 637 11.19 -5.36 26.72
CA TYR A 637 10.22 -4.90 25.73
C TYR A 637 10.08 -5.91 24.58
N GLN A 638 8.90 -5.94 23.95
CA GLN A 638 8.59 -6.90 22.90
C GLN A 638 8.18 -6.19 21.61
N ILE A 639 8.72 -6.66 20.48
CA ILE A 639 8.37 -6.17 19.13
C ILE A 639 7.34 -7.10 18.46
N PRO A 640 6.21 -6.57 17.93
CA PRO A 640 5.19 -7.41 17.29
C PRO A 640 5.77 -8.28 16.17
N ALA A 641 5.39 -9.56 16.17
CA ALA A 641 5.92 -10.56 15.24
C ALA A 641 5.69 -10.17 13.76
N GLY A 642 4.55 -9.58 13.43
CA GLY A 642 4.22 -9.13 12.07
C GLY A 642 5.15 -8.03 11.54
N LEU A 643 5.44 -7.01 12.37
CA LEU A 643 6.42 -5.97 12.05
C LEU A 643 7.81 -6.58 11.87
N LEU A 644 8.22 -7.47 12.77
CA LEU A 644 9.54 -8.06 12.71
C LEU A 644 9.71 -9.00 11.51
N ALA A 645 8.68 -9.76 11.15
CA ALA A 645 8.65 -10.57 9.94
C ALA A 645 8.85 -9.71 8.68
N THR A 646 8.22 -8.52 8.64
CA THR A 646 8.41 -7.55 7.56
C THR A 646 9.81 -6.95 7.55
N PHE A 647 10.33 -6.59 8.73
CA PHE A 647 11.66 -6.02 8.91
C PHE A 647 12.79 -6.97 8.49
N ILE A 648 12.68 -8.26 8.85
CA ILE A 648 13.66 -9.29 8.46
C ILE A 648 13.46 -9.67 6.98
N GLY A 649 12.20 -9.79 6.58
CA GLY A 649 11.82 -10.33 5.29
C GLY A 649 12.12 -9.42 4.10
N ALA A 650 11.84 -8.13 4.22
CA ALA A 650 11.96 -7.19 3.10
C ALA A 650 13.41 -7.04 2.58
N PRO A 651 14.46 -6.88 3.42
CA PRO A 651 15.84 -6.83 2.95
C PRO A 651 16.27 -8.13 2.27
N TYR A 652 15.89 -9.29 2.82
CA TYR A 652 16.17 -10.59 2.20
C TYR A 652 15.52 -10.69 0.82
N PHE A 653 14.26 -10.27 0.69
CA PHE A 653 13.58 -10.25 -0.61
C PHE A 653 14.26 -9.33 -1.62
N VAL A 654 14.69 -8.14 -1.21
CA VAL A 654 15.44 -7.20 -2.06
C VAL A 654 16.76 -7.81 -2.52
N TYR A 655 17.49 -8.45 -1.61
CA TYR A 655 18.73 -9.15 -1.94
C TYR A 655 18.51 -10.27 -2.97
N LEU A 656 17.46 -11.07 -2.78
CA LEU A 656 17.08 -12.13 -3.71
C LEU A 656 16.65 -11.59 -5.07
N LEU A 657 15.88 -10.50 -5.11
CA LEU A 657 15.51 -9.82 -6.36
C LEU A 657 16.76 -9.40 -7.13
N ARG A 658 17.80 -8.89 -6.46
CA ARG A 658 19.07 -8.52 -7.09
C ARG A 658 19.89 -9.73 -7.55
N LYS A 659 19.68 -10.92 -6.98
CA LYS A 659 20.41 -12.16 -7.32
C LYS A 659 19.79 -13.00 -8.43
N GLN A 660 18.48 -12.88 -8.71
CA GLN A 660 17.78 -13.60 -9.80
C GLN A 660 18.20 -13.14 -11.21
N THR A 661 19.48 -12.87 -11.43
CA THR A 661 20.06 -12.24 -12.62
C THR A 661 20.82 -13.25 -13.49
N SER A 662 20.34 -14.49 -13.52
CA SER A 662 20.89 -15.58 -14.33
C SER A 662 19.79 -16.32 -15.05
#